data_AF-A0A419FN81-F1
#
_entry.id   AF-A0A419FN81-F1
#
_cell.length_a   1.000
_cell.length_b   1.000
_cell.length_c   1.000
_cell.angle_alpha   90.00
_cell.angle_beta   90.00
_cell.angle_gamma   90.00
#
_symmetry.space_group_name_H-M   'P 1'
#
loop_
_entity.id
_entity.type
_entity.pdbx_description
1 polymer ?
#
loop_
_entity_poly.entity_id
_entity_poly.type
_entity_poly.pdbx_seq_one_letter_code
_entity_poly.pdbx_strand_id
1 'polypeptide(L)'
;MSNLRAFVGHSFTDNDKDVVREFLDFFDRVQRMGLGFTWDHAEPAAPKILSEKVLRLMEDKNLFIAICTAKEQVIDPKNLKESWLNKTILKAKKDAFNWKTSDWIIQEIGVAVGKKMEKIILLEEGLRKPGGLQGDLEYILFKRNEPSKSFNKIIEMLTALSPKETLIKASQSESSEKTEVEAMQQEKEEKVEPSTSWGKNDYEFALFRAIIKDDKEQEQKIIKAYNDSEEGQKDSNKASFEALKYYFRRLQGKGVYIEELKALASKHPDKSEISYYLGKAYEEYKDNDKATVQYEKSAEYTQSPEDKLDRYCYAALAKCKNGSKDSEDWLLNKVRILIPEVDGGEFRLLTALRDIALIDDNNDNYLAFAERMLDIKPDDKDLRFSLAYKYSELNNNELALFHYLLIPNRDRNSATWNNIGVACAELGMHGKAVDAYRESEKLGGTLAMSNLSHKFITAGFLKEAEEICDNAVKIENYNKQVGTAITSIKETKDNDDQKQKKILDDYEKRRKFYIDYGKASINHPPENHEGVWAGPECELNIEVKGRTFIAKGSYEKKERLRVGLAPLAFSYAYSQAEKSVKINVRYEGVIIGRGIEYKLFIDREGGQSTGITAFIDGGPSNEGLMIIDENMKTIKVYQKGSKETEKFYELRRK
;
A
#
# COMPACT_ATOMS: atom_id res chain seq x y z
N MET A 1 -25.96 -24.58 12.34
CA MET A 1 -26.89 -23.45 12.39
C MET A 1 -26.08 -22.20 12.05
N SER A 2 -26.31 -21.52 10.92
CA SER A 2 -25.64 -20.23 10.70
C SER A 2 -26.39 -19.17 11.50
N ASN A 3 -25.79 -18.71 12.60
CA ASN A 3 -26.38 -17.68 13.44
C ASN A 3 -26.35 -16.32 12.71
N LEU A 4 -27.45 -15.57 12.79
CA LEU A 4 -27.48 -14.17 12.42
C LEU A 4 -26.76 -13.36 13.50
N ARG A 5 -25.67 -12.70 13.11
CA ARG A 5 -24.84 -11.85 13.95
C ARG A 5 -24.98 -10.44 13.41
N ALA A 6 -25.79 -9.64 14.10
CA ALA A 6 -26.13 -8.28 13.68
C ALA A 6 -25.22 -7.23 14.30
N PHE A 7 -24.90 -6.19 13.54
CA PHE A 7 -24.47 -4.91 14.08
C PHE A 7 -25.61 -3.89 13.91
N VAL A 8 -26.00 -3.21 14.99
CA VAL A 8 -27.07 -2.20 14.98
C VAL A 8 -26.44 -0.79 14.95
N GLY A 9 -26.51 -0.14 13.80
CA GLY A 9 -26.12 1.26 13.64
C GLY A 9 -27.25 2.19 14.04
N HIS A 10 -27.00 3.14 14.94
CA HIS A 10 -28.01 4.11 15.37
C HIS A 10 -27.41 5.45 15.82
N SER A 11 -28.26 6.48 15.95
CA SER A 11 -27.86 7.79 16.46
C SER A 11 -27.55 7.76 17.96
N PHE A 12 -26.51 8.49 18.39
CA PHE A 12 -26.11 8.66 19.80
C PHE A 12 -26.64 9.94 20.44
N THR A 13 -27.48 10.69 19.73
CA THR A 13 -27.91 11.99 20.24
C THR A 13 -29.07 11.85 21.23
N ASP A 14 -29.12 12.75 22.21
CA ASP A 14 -30.12 12.68 23.28
C ASP A 14 -31.56 12.65 22.75
N ASN A 15 -31.84 13.35 21.64
CA ASN A 15 -33.17 13.40 21.01
C ASN A 15 -33.63 12.05 20.43
N ASP A 16 -32.70 11.13 20.16
CA ASP A 16 -33.00 9.80 19.60
C ASP A 16 -32.96 8.70 20.67
N LYS A 17 -32.59 9.04 21.91
CA LYS A 17 -32.32 8.08 22.98
C LYS A 17 -33.50 7.17 23.29
N ASP A 18 -34.72 7.70 23.30
CA ASP A 18 -35.91 6.93 23.67
C ASP A 18 -36.36 5.99 22.54
N VAL A 19 -36.40 6.48 21.30
CA VAL A 19 -36.73 5.67 20.13
C VAL A 19 -35.70 4.57 19.87
N VAL A 20 -34.40 4.88 20.01
CA VAL A 20 -33.34 3.87 19.89
C VAL A 20 -33.47 2.82 20.97
N ARG A 21 -33.66 3.21 22.23
CA ARG A 21 -33.78 2.26 23.35
C ARG A 21 -34.89 1.24 23.13
N GLU A 22 -36.03 1.66 22.59
CA GLU A 22 -37.14 0.74 22.32
C GLU A 22 -36.77 -0.38 21.34
N PHE A 23 -35.98 -0.06 20.30
CA PHE A 23 -35.43 -1.05 19.37
C PHE A 23 -34.36 -1.92 20.00
N LEU A 24 -33.44 -1.36 20.79
CA LEU A 24 -32.40 -2.13 21.47
C LEU A 24 -33.03 -3.14 22.45
N ASP A 25 -33.99 -2.70 23.26
CA ASP A 25 -34.75 -3.56 24.18
C ASP A 25 -35.51 -4.67 23.43
N PHE A 26 -35.99 -4.38 22.22
CA PHE A 26 -36.62 -5.37 21.35
C PHE A 26 -35.62 -6.40 20.85
N PHE A 27 -34.47 -5.99 20.31
CA PHE A 27 -33.43 -6.94 19.86
C PHE A 27 -32.90 -7.81 21.00
N ASP A 28 -32.82 -7.27 22.21
CA ASP A 28 -32.50 -8.00 23.43
C ASP A 28 -33.50 -9.13 23.72
N ARG A 29 -34.80 -8.85 23.56
CA ARG A 29 -35.85 -9.86 23.70
C ARG A 29 -35.71 -10.94 22.63
N VAL A 30 -35.47 -10.56 21.37
CA VAL A 30 -35.30 -11.50 20.25
C VAL A 30 -34.09 -12.41 20.46
N GLN A 31 -32.95 -11.88 20.93
CA GLN A 31 -31.77 -12.66 21.25
C GLN A 31 -32.05 -13.70 22.34
N ARG A 32 -32.84 -13.35 23.36
CA ARG A 32 -33.23 -14.28 24.45
C ARG A 32 -34.20 -15.38 24.01
N MET A 33 -34.87 -15.23 22.87
CA MET A 33 -35.78 -16.24 22.32
C MET A 33 -35.04 -17.45 21.71
N GLY A 34 -33.70 -17.40 21.58
CA GLY A 34 -32.90 -18.55 21.15
C GLY A 34 -33.01 -18.90 19.66
N LEU A 35 -33.47 -17.96 18.82
CA LEU A 35 -33.69 -18.15 17.38
C LEU A 35 -32.41 -18.04 16.52
N GLY A 36 -31.22 -18.21 17.11
CA GLY A 36 -29.95 -18.05 16.39
C GLY A 36 -29.62 -16.60 15.98
N PHE A 37 -30.23 -15.61 16.66
CA PHE A 37 -29.94 -14.18 16.48
C PHE A 37 -29.11 -13.64 17.65
N THR A 38 -28.05 -12.91 17.32
CA THR A 38 -27.20 -12.17 18.26
C THR A 38 -26.91 -10.80 17.68
N TRP A 39 -26.77 -9.78 18.52
CA TRP A 39 -26.53 -8.43 18.04
C TRP A 39 -25.61 -7.64 18.97
N ASP A 40 -24.91 -6.67 18.39
CA ASP A 40 -24.08 -5.68 19.09
C ASP A 40 -24.34 -4.29 18.48
N HIS A 41 -24.02 -3.23 19.22
CA HIS A 41 -24.00 -1.85 18.72
C HIS A 41 -22.80 -1.11 19.32
N ALA A 42 -22.46 0.06 18.75
CA ALA A 42 -21.41 0.88 19.35
C ALA A 42 -21.91 1.59 20.62
N GLU A 43 -21.10 1.63 21.68
CA GLU A 43 -21.38 2.41 22.89
C GLU A 43 -20.65 3.77 22.89
N PRO A 44 -21.24 4.84 23.46
CA PRO A 44 -20.72 6.21 23.44
C PRO A 44 -19.45 6.47 24.27
N ALA A 45 -18.85 5.47 24.93
CA ALA A 45 -17.69 5.67 25.80
C ALA A 45 -16.31 5.52 25.10
N ALA A 46 -15.50 6.58 25.26
CA ALA A 46 -14.03 6.72 25.20
C ALA A 46 -13.31 7.04 23.85
N PRO A 47 -12.21 7.83 23.91
CA PRO A 47 -11.68 8.68 22.84
C PRO A 47 -10.76 7.93 21.86
N LYS A 48 -11.36 7.08 21.02
CA LYS A 48 -10.76 6.59 19.78
C LYS A 48 -11.68 6.95 18.62
N ILE A 49 -11.12 7.09 17.42
CA ILE A 49 -11.87 7.45 16.21
C ILE A 49 -13.03 6.45 16.06
N LEU A 50 -14.26 6.93 16.22
CA LEU A 50 -15.48 6.14 16.36
C LEU A 50 -15.66 5.13 15.20
N SER A 51 -15.08 5.43 14.04
CA SER A 51 -15.17 4.63 12.80
C SER A 51 -14.36 3.33 12.85
N GLU A 52 -13.19 3.31 13.49
CA GLU A 52 -12.39 2.08 13.65
C GLU A 52 -13.09 1.07 14.57
N LYS A 53 -13.78 1.57 15.62
CA LYS A 53 -14.55 0.74 16.55
C LYS A 53 -15.75 0.11 15.83
N VAL A 54 -16.50 0.90 15.06
CA VAL A 54 -17.64 0.41 14.27
C VAL A 54 -17.17 -0.60 13.22
N LEU A 55 -16.10 -0.33 12.47
CA LEU A 55 -15.57 -1.27 11.47
C LEU A 55 -15.14 -2.61 12.07
N ARG A 56 -14.51 -2.60 13.26
CA ARG A 56 -14.17 -3.82 14.01
C ARG A 56 -15.41 -4.55 14.54
N LEU A 57 -16.38 -3.83 15.09
CA LEU A 57 -17.63 -4.41 15.59
C LEU A 57 -18.51 -4.99 14.47
N MET A 58 -18.30 -4.58 13.22
CA MET A 58 -18.95 -5.12 12.03
C MET A 58 -18.17 -6.27 11.35
N GLU A 59 -16.93 -6.58 11.78
CA GLU A 59 -16.03 -7.50 11.08
C GLU A 59 -16.48 -8.96 11.15
N ASP A 60 -17.04 -9.39 12.29
CA ASP A 60 -17.55 -10.74 12.52
C ASP A 60 -19.06 -10.87 12.27
N LYS A 61 -19.71 -9.81 11.79
CA LYS A 61 -21.16 -9.71 11.61
C LYS A 61 -21.55 -10.03 10.17
N ASN A 62 -22.69 -10.69 10.01
CA ASN A 62 -23.27 -11.02 8.69
C ASN A 62 -24.56 -10.25 8.39
N LEU A 63 -25.10 -9.53 9.38
CA LEU A 63 -26.29 -8.70 9.27
C LEU A 63 -25.98 -7.29 9.80
N PHE A 64 -26.47 -6.27 9.12
CA PHE A 64 -26.43 -4.88 9.57
C PHE A 64 -27.85 -4.35 9.72
N ILE A 65 -28.16 -3.72 10.85
CA ILE A 65 -29.47 -3.13 11.12
C ILE A 65 -29.27 -1.63 11.33
N ALA A 66 -29.86 -0.79 10.48
CA ALA A 66 -29.73 0.67 10.60
C ALA A 66 -31.00 1.28 11.20
N ILE A 67 -30.88 2.03 12.29
CA ILE A 67 -31.96 2.86 12.85
C ILE A 67 -31.79 4.29 12.32
N CYS A 68 -32.54 4.62 11.28
CA CYS A 68 -32.47 5.90 10.59
C CYS A 68 -33.51 6.88 11.17
N THR A 69 -33.04 7.81 12.01
CA THR A 69 -33.84 8.84 12.67
C THR A 69 -33.65 10.21 12.01
N ALA A 70 -34.68 11.06 12.02
CA ALA A 70 -34.64 12.41 11.43
C ALA A 70 -33.56 13.26 12.10
N LYS A 71 -32.55 13.70 11.35
CA LYS A 71 -31.41 14.43 11.93
C LYS A 71 -31.11 15.77 11.29
N GLU A 72 -31.01 15.79 9.97
CA GLU A 72 -30.53 16.97 9.23
C GLU A 72 -31.55 17.37 8.15
N GLN A 73 -31.74 18.67 7.96
CA GLN A 73 -32.48 19.18 6.82
C GLN A 73 -31.54 19.36 5.63
N VAL A 74 -31.96 18.84 4.48
CA VAL A 74 -31.27 18.97 3.21
C VAL A 74 -32.18 19.57 2.16
N ILE A 75 -31.58 20.29 1.23
CA ILE A 75 -32.26 20.93 0.13
C ILE A 75 -31.44 20.75 -1.15
N ASP A 76 -32.13 20.52 -2.26
CA ASP A 76 -31.51 20.51 -3.58
C ASP A 76 -31.05 21.95 -3.91
N PRO A 77 -29.78 22.17 -4.30
CA PRO A 77 -29.27 23.51 -4.62
C PRO A 77 -30.14 24.30 -5.60
N LYS A 78 -30.84 23.63 -6.54
CA LYS A 78 -31.75 24.29 -7.50
C LYS A 78 -32.93 25.03 -6.85
N ASN A 79 -33.28 24.66 -5.62
CA ASN A 79 -34.36 25.26 -4.86
C ASN A 79 -33.89 26.44 -3.99
N LEU A 80 -32.58 26.66 -3.89
CA LEU A 80 -31.99 27.81 -3.22
C LEU A 80 -31.93 29.01 -4.17
N LYS A 81 -32.32 30.19 -3.68
CA LYS A 81 -32.25 31.45 -4.42
C LYS A 81 -31.57 32.51 -3.57
N GLU A 82 -30.78 33.39 -4.18
CA GLU A 82 -30.22 34.54 -3.47
C GLU A 82 -31.33 35.47 -2.97
N SER A 83 -31.12 36.00 -1.76
CA SER A 83 -31.96 37.06 -1.23
C SER A 83 -31.61 38.39 -1.91
N TRP A 84 -32.62 39.06 -2.45
CA TRP A 84 -32.47 40.34 -3.12
C TRP A 84 -31.91 41.47 -2.22
N LEU A 85 -32.11 41.36 -0.90
CA LEU A 85 -31.63 42.33 0.09
C LEU A 85 -30.21 42.05 0.57
N ASN A 86 -29.76 40.80 0.47
CA ASN A 86 -28.44 40.40 0.90
C ASN A 86 -27.99 39.18 0.09
N LYS A 87 -27.04 39.40 -0.83
CA LYS A 87 -26.50 38.35 -1.70
C LYS A 87 -25.73 37.26 -0.94
N THR A 88 -25.41 37.46 0.34
CA THR A 88 -24.79 36.42 1.19
C THR A 88 -25.82 35.49 1.84
N ILE A 89 -27.11 35.66 1.58
CA ILE A 89 -28.19 34.85 2.15
C ILE A 89 -28.92 34.10 1.05
N LEU A 90 -28.99 32.77 1.17
CA LEU A 90 -29.81 31.90 0.34
C LEU A 90 -31.16 31.65 1.01
N LYS A 91 -32.25 31.69 0.24
CA LYS A 91 -33.62 31.42 0.69
C LYS A 91 -34.27 30.33 -0.16
N ALA A 92 -35.18 29.57 0.46
CA ALA A 92 -36.01 28.57 -0.20
C ALA A 92 -37.38 28.47 0.48
N LYS A 93 -38.35 27.85 -0.20
CA LYS A 93 -39.64 27.52 0.42
C LYS A 93 -39.45 26.39 1.44
N LYS A 94 -40.23 26.43 2.53
CA LYS A 94 -40.09 25.48 3.65
C LYS A 94 -40.33 24.02 3.24
N ASP A 95 -41.23 23.78 2.30
CA ASP A 95 -41.55 22.47 1.72
C ASP A 95 -40.45 21.92 0.79
N ALA A 96 -39.46 22.73 0.41
CA ALA A 96 -38.30 22.27 -0.37
C ALA A 96 -37.22 21.59 0.50
N PHE A 97 -37.33 21.68 1.82
CA PHE A 97 -36.42 21.01 2.75
C PHE A 97 -36.93 19.61 3.07
N ASN A 98 -36.03 18.63 2.97
CA ASN A 98 -36.30 17.23 3.31
C ASN A 98 -35.45 16.84 4.52
N TRP A 99 -35.98 15.99 5.38
CA TRP A 99 -35.19 15.38 6.45
C TRP A 99 -34.37 14.22 5.92
N LYS A 100 -33.11 14.11 6.33
CA LYS A 100 -32.30 12.90 6.18
C LYS A 100 -31.86 12.39 7.56
N THR A 101 -31.49 11.11 7.59
CA THR A 101 -30.75 10.54 8.73
C THR A 101 -29.35 11.12 8.80
N SER A 102 -28.65 10.90 9.92
CA SER A 102 -27.28 11.37 10.10
C SER A 102 -26.33 10.80 9.02
N ASP A 103 -25.36 11.60 8.58
CA ASP A 103 -24.34 11.13 7.62
C ASP A 103 -23.56 9.92 8.12
N TRP A 104 -23.43 9.78 9.44
CA TRP A 104 -22.82 8.62 10.08
C TRP A 104 -23.51 7.31 9.71
N ILE A 105 -24.84 7.24 9.89
CA ILE A 105 -25.62 6.06 9.54
C ILE A 105 -25.57 5.78 8.03
N ILE A 106 -25.52 6.82 7.20
CA ILE A 106 -25.35 6.67 5.75
C ILE A 106 -24.00 6.01 5.42
N GLN A 107 -22.92 6.40 6.10
CA GLN A 107 -21.61 5.79 5.95
C GLN A 107 -21.60 4.32 6.41
N GLU A 108 -22.21 4.01 7.55
CA GLU A 108 -22.30 2.63 8.06
C GLU A 108 -23.11 1.72 7.12
N ILE A 109 -24.19 2.23 6.53
CA ILE A 109 -24.93 1.53 5.45
C ILE A 109 -23.98 1.26 4.27
N GLY A 110 -23.18 2.25 3.85
CA GLY A 110 -22.19 2.10 2.79
C GLY A 110 -21.14 1.02 3.10
N VAL A 111 -20.66 0.96 4.34
CA VAL A 111 -19.75 -0.09 4.83
C VAL A 111 -20.40 -1.47 4.76
N ALA A 112 -21.64 -1.61 5.24
CA ALA A 112 -22.38 -2.86 5.20
C ALA A 112 -22.60 -3.36 3.76
N VAL A 113 -22.88 -2.44 2.83
CA VAL A 113 -22.96 -2.72 1.39
C VAL A 113 -21.61 -3.21 0.85
N GLY A 114 -20.51 -2.51 1.15
CA GLY A 114 -19.16 -2.91 0.73
C GLY A 114 -18.74 -4.29 1.26
N LYS A 115 -19.17 -4.65 2.46
CA LYS A 115 -18.93 -5.96 3.09
C LYS A 115 -19.90 -7.06 2.64
N LYS A 116 -20.85 -6.78 1.74
CA LYS A 116 -21.90 -7.72 1.29
C LYS A 116 -22.70 -8.32 2.46
N MET A 117 -22.93 -7.55 3.52
CA MET A 117 -23.77 -7.97 4.64
C MET A 117 -25.25 -7.97 4.22
N GLU A 118 -26.04 -8.84 4.85
CA GLU A 118 -27.50 -8.69 4.86
C GLU A 118 -27.86 -7.39 5.60
N LYS A 119 -28.93 -6.71 5.20
CA LYS A 119 -29.27 -5.38 5.75
C LYS A 119 -30.75 -5.28 6.09
N ILE A 120 -31.07 -4.73 7.26
CA ILE A 120 -32.41 -4.30 7.64
C ILE A 120 -32.34 -2.80 7.92
N ILE A 121 -33.07 -1.99 7.14
CA ILE A 121 -33.06 -0.53 7.30
C ILE A 121 -34.37 -0.08 7.95
N LEU A 122 -34.32 0.31 9.22
CA LEU A 122 -35.43 0.91 9.95
C LEU A 122 -35.45 2.41 9.63
N LEU A 123 -36.49 2.89 8.95
CA LEU A 123 -36.57 4.27 8.46
C LEU A 123 -37.72 5.03 9.12
N GLU A 124 -37.39 6.12 9.80
CA GLU A 124 -38.41 7.01 10.36
C GLU A 124 -39.27 7.64 9.24
N GLU A 125 -40.58 7.73 9.45
CA GLU A 125 -41.50 8.34 8.49
C GLU A 125 -41.13 9.79 8.17
N GLY A 126 -41.18 10.16 6.88
CA GLY A 126 -40.85 11.51 6.41
C GLY A 126 -39.36 11.75 6.17
N LEU A 127 -38.49 10.76 6.39
CA LEU A 127 -37.10 10.82 5.96
C LEU A 127 -36.94 10.50 4.47
N ARG A 128 -36.07 11.25 3.82
CA ARG A 128 -35.46 10.84 2.55
C ARG A 128 -34.69 9.54 2.76
N LYS A 129 -34.88 8.58 1.85
CA LYS A 129 -34.16 7.30 1.84
C LYS A 129 -32.64 7.51 1.80
N PRO A 130 -31.87 6.87 2.72
CA PRO A 130 -30.42 7.06 2.81
C PRO A 130 -29.66 6.46 1.61
N GLY A 131 -28.59 7.15 1.21
CA GLY A 131 -27.51 6.56 0.40
C GLY A 131 -27.62 6.66 -1.12
N GLY A 132 -28.72 7.08 -1.74
CA GLY A 132 -28.83 7.17 -3.21
C GLY A 132 -28.57 5.86 -3.99
N LEU A 133 -28.31 4.76 -3.26
CA LEU A 133 -28.11 3.41 -3.74
C LEU A 133 -29.45 2.91 -4.27
N GLN A 134 -29.57 2.82 -5.59
CA GLN A 134 -30.63 2.06 -6.24
C GLN A 134 -30.24 0.59 -6.19
N GLY A 135 -30.78 -0.13 -5.21
CA GLY A 135 -30.63 -1.58 -5.04
C GLY A 135 -31.70 -2.11 -4.09
N ASP A 136 -31.86 -3.44 -4.07
CA ASP A 136 -32.86 -4.20 -3.31
C ASP A 136 -32.67 -4.08 -1.78
N LEU A 137 -32.83 -2.87 -1.24
CA LEU A 137 -32.83 -2.61 0.21
C LEU A 137 -34.28 -2.50 0.69
N GLU A 138 -34.73 -3.49 1.46
CA GLU A 138 -36.04 -3.45 2.11
C GLU A 138 -36.00 -2.51 3.32
N TYR A 139 -36.91 -1.53 3.33
CA TYR A 139 -37.05 -0.54 4.40
C TYR A 139 -38.24 -0.92 5.29
N ILE A 140 -38.04 -0.91 6.60
CA ILE A 140 -39.12 -1.05 7.58
C ILE A 140 -39.40 0.35 8.11
N LEU A 141 -40.55 0.91 7.74
CA LEU A 141 -40.98 2.22 8.22
C LEU A 141 -41.36 2.15 9.70
N PHE A 142 -41.00 3.18 10.46
CA PHE A 142 -41.46 3.36 11.84
C PHE A 142 -41.83 4.80 12.14
N LYS A 143 -42.75 4.99 13.09
CA LYS A 143 -43.07 6.29 13.66
C LYS A 143 -42.29 6.48 14.94
N ARG A 144 -41.67 7.65 15.12
CA ARG A 144 -40.83 7.95 16.30
C ARG A 144 -41.54 7.76 17.64
N ASN A 145 -42.84 8.02 17.70
CA ASN A 145 -43.66 7.88 18.90
C ASN A 145 -44.28 6.49 19.09
N GLU A 146 -44.21 5.61 18.08
CA GLU A 146 -44.74 4.24 18.15
C GLU A 146 -43.83 3.22 17.41
N PRO A 147 -42.53 3.09 17.77
CA PRO A 147 -41.59 2.16 17.11
C PRO A 147 -42.07 0.71 17.12
N SER A 148 -42.74 0.28 18.19
CA SER A 148 -43.26 -1.08 18.38
C SER A 148 -44.14 -1.60 17.24
N LYS A 149 -44.81 -0.72 16.49
CA LYS A 149 -45.64 -1.12 15.33
C LYS A 149 -44.82 -1.74 14.21
N SER A 150 -43.51 -1.49 14.18
CA SER A 150 -42.60 -2.06 13.18
C SER A 150 -42.08 -3.46 13.55
N PHE A 151 -42.22 -3.90 14.81
CA PHE A 151 -41.51 -5.08 15.33
C PHE A 151 -41.88 -6.40 14.65
N ASN A 152 -43.15 -6.61 14.32
CA ASN A 152 -43.59 -7.83 13.60
C ASN A 152 -42.86 -7.95 12.26
N LYS A 153 -42.70 -6.84 11.54
CA LYS A 153 -42.01 -6.83 10.25
C LYS A 153 -40.52 -7.13 10.40
N ILE A 154 -39.91 -6.70 11.51
CA ILE A 154 -38.52 -7.02 11.83
C ILE A 154 -38.35 -8.52 12.08
N ILE A 155 -39.28 -9.17 12.81
CA ILE A 155 -39.24 -10.62 13.04
C ILE A 155 -39.40 -11.40 11.74
N GLU A 156 -40.31 -10.98 10.86
CA GLU A 156 -40.47 -11.60 9.54
C GLU A 156 -39.15 -11.57 8.74
N MET A 157 -38.48 -10.42 8.73
CA MET A 157 -37.19 -10.25 8.04
C MET A 157 -36.07 -11.09 8.65
N LEU A 158 -35.93 -11.10 9.98
CA LEU A 158 -34.94 -11.94 10.66
C LEU A 158 -35.19 -13.44 10.40
N THR A 159 -36.45 -13.84 10.29
CA THR A 159 -36.85 -15.22 9.97
C THR A 159 -36.54 -15.56 8.52
N ALA A 160 -36.80 -14.65 7.58
CA ALA A 160 -36.51 -14.82 6.16
C ALA A 160 -35.01 -14.92 5.86
N LEU A 161 -34.19 -14.18 6.60
CA LEU A 161 -32.72 -14.16 6.48
C LEU A 161 -32.04 -15.35 7.17
N SER A 162 -32.78 -16.16 7.94
CA SER A 162 -32.25 -17.37 8.57
C SER A 162 -32.20 -18.54 7.57
N PRO A 163 -31.17 -19.41 7.61
CA PRO A 163 -31.01 -20.51 6.65
C PRO A 163 -32.20 -21.48 6.69
N LYS A 164 -32.81 -21.75 5.52
CA LYS A 164 -33.88 -22.75 5.37
C LYS A 164 -33.31 -24.17 5.37
N GLU A 165 -33.05 -24.71 6.56
CA GLU A 165 -32.89 -26.15 6.74
C GLU A 165 -33.46 -26.62 8.09
N THR A 166 -34.76 -26.40 8.29
CA THR A 166 -35.56 -27.22 9.22
C THR A 166 -37.06 -27.17 8.86
N LEU A 167 -37.47 -27.76 7.74
CA LEU A 167 -38.88 -28.11 7.49
C LEU A 167 -38.99 -29.48 6.81
N ILE A 168 -38.42 -30.51 7.42
CA ILE A 168 -38.91 -31.90 7.28
C ILE A 168 -38.74 -32.61 8.63
N LYS A 169 -39.66 -32.31 9.58
CA LYS A 169 -40.17 -33.21 10.63
C LYS A 169 -41.07 -32.44 11.60
N ALA A 170 -42.24 -32.08 11.11
CA ALA A 170 -43.48 -31.97 11.87
C ALA A 170 -44.60 -31.78 10.84
N SER A 171 -45.01 -32.87 10.21
CA SER A 171 -46.28 -32.86 9.48
C SER A 171 -47.39 -33.18 10.48
N GLN A 172 -48.51 -32.47 10.31
CA GLN A 172 -49.85 -32.73 10.84
C GLN A 172 -50.21 -32.14 12.21
N SER A 173 -50.84 -30.95 12.15
CA SER A 173 -52.22 -30.80 12.62
C SER A 173 -52.84 -29.57 11.95
N GLU A 174 -53.88 -29.86 11.16
CA GLU A 174 -55.11 -29.09 10.91
C GLU A 174 -54.98 -27.59 10.54
N SER A 175 -55.23 -27.25 9.27
CA SER A 175 -56.55 -26.86 8.77
C SER A 175 -57.04 -25.58 9.46
N SER A 176 -56.88 -24.40 8.87
CA SER A 176 -57.81 -23.76 7.92
C SER A 176 -57.41 -22.27 7.97
N GLU A 177 -57.26 -21.50 6.89
CA GLU A 177 -58.25 -21.11 5.90
C GLU A 177 -57.49 -20.49 4.73
N LYS A 178 -57.85 -20.91 3.51
CA LYS A 178 -57.69 -20.05 2.34
C LYS A 178 -58.62 -18.86 2.55
N THR A 179 -58.10 -17.64 2.44
CA THR A 179 -58.59 -16.51 1.61
C THR A 179 -57.70 -15.30 1.93
N GLU A 180 -57.35 -14.51 0.92
CA GLU A 180 -56.49 -13.30 0.98
C GLU A 180 -54.97 -13.50 0.90
N VAL A 181 -54.50 -14.37 -0.01
CA VAL A 181 -53.16 -14.21 -0.62
C VAL A 181 -53.35 -13.84 -2.08
N GLU A 182 -53.96 -12.68 -2.32
CA GLU A 182 -53.95 -12.02 -3.64
C GLU A 182 -54.04 -10.48 -3.56
N ALA A 183 -53.99 -9.88 -2.36
CA ALA A 183 -54.06 -8.43 -2.23
C ALA A 183 -53.17 -7.92 -1.09
N MET A 184 -51.84 -7.92 -1.30
CA MET A 184 -50.89 -6.90 -0.78
C MET A 184 -49.44 -7.33 -1.10
N GLN A 185 -49.14 -7.41 -2.40
CA GLN A 185 -47.78 -7.20 -2.92
C GLN A 185 -47.88 -6.08 -3.94
N GLN A 186 -47.59 -4.85 -3.53
CA GLN A 186 -47.26 -3.73 -4.41
C GLN A 186 -46.94 -2.50 -3.55
N GLU A 187 -45.75 -2.44 -2.96
CA GLU A 187 -45.07 -1.15 -2.96
C GLU A 187 -44.49 -0.99 -4.36
N LYS A 188 -45.19 -0.22 -5.19
CA LYS A 188 -44.71 0.20 -6.50
C LYS A 188 -43.40 0.98 -6.27
N GLU A 189 -42.26 0.35 -6.54
CA GLU A 189 -41.12 1.11 -7.05
C GLU A 189 -41.67 1.91 -8.23
N GLU A 190 -41.68 3.24 -8.12
CA GLU A 190 -42.17 4.11 -9.17
C GLU A 190 -41.32 3.87 -10.42
N LYS A 191 -41.85 3.05 -11.34
CA LYS A 191 -41.38 3.01 -12.72
C LYS A 191 -41.37 4.46 -13.17
N VAL A 192 -40.21 4.95 -13.62
CA VAL A 192 -40.08 6.34 -14.07
C VAL A 192 -40.87 6.44 -15.36
N GLU A 193 -42.13 6.86 -15.24
CA GLU A 193 -43.11 6.84 -16.32
C GLU A 193 -42.88 8.03 -17.25
N PRO A 194 -42.73 7.81 -18.57
CA PRO A 194 -42.57 8.89 -19.52
C PRO A 194 -43.71 9.91 -19.42
N SER A 195 -43.34 11.17 -19.24
CA SER A 195 -44.27 12.30 -19.17
C SER A 195 -44.10 13.21 -20.38
N THR A 196 -45.18 13.83 -20.83
CA THR A 196 -45.14 14.87 -21.88
C THR A 196 -44.38 16.13 -21.46
N SER A 197 -44.04 16.26 -20.17
CA SER A 197 -43.24 17.36 -19.63
C SER A 197 -41.73 17.09 -19.61
N TRP A 198 -41.27 15.90 -20.02
CA TRP A 198 -39.87 15.52 -19.97
C TRP A 198 -39.04 16.24 -21.05
N GLY A 199 -37.86 16.71 -20.64
CA GLY A 199 -36.81 17.13 -21.56
C GLY A 199 -35.92 15.97 -21.98
N LYS A 200 -35.00 16.21 -22.93
CA LYS A 200 -34.03 15.22 -23.42
C LYS A 200 -33.31 14.50 -22.27
N ASN A 201 -32.75 15.25 -21.31
CA ASN A 201 -31.99 14.70 -20.18
C ASN A 201 -32.82 13.75 -19.29
N ASP A 202 -34.13 14.00 -19.14
CA ASP A 202 -35.00 13.12 -18.35
C ASP A 202 -35.16 11.75 -19.01
N TYR A 203 -35.35 11.74 -20.34
CA TYR A 203 -35.40 10.51 -21.13
C TYR A 203 -34.07 9.75 -21.11
N GLU A 204 -32.94 10.45 -21.25
CA GLU A 204 -31.62 9.84 -21.19
C GLU A 204 -31.35 9.19 -19.83
N PHE A 205 -31.69 9.88 -18.74
CA PHE A 205 -31.54 9.35 -17.38
C PHE A 205 -32.45 8.16 -17.11
N ALA A 206 -33.71 8.23 -17.55
CA ALA A 206 -34.65 7.12 -17.45
C ALA A 206 -34.16 5.90 -18.23
N LEU A 207 -33.66 6.10 -19.46
CA LEU A 207 -33.09 5.06 -20.29
C LEU A 207 -31.88 4.39 -19.62
N PHE A 208 -30.96 5.19 -19.08
CA PHE A 208 -29.80 4.69 -18.35
C PHE A 208 -30.20 3.80 -17.16
N ARG A 209 -31.18 4.24 -16.36
CA ARG A 209 -31.72 3.46 -15.23
C ARG A 209 -32.34 2.14 -15.67
N ALA A 210 -33.15 2.15 -16.73
CA ALA A 210 -33.76 0.94 -17.27
C ALA A 210 -32.69 -0.08 -17.71
N ILE A 211 -31.65 0.40 -18.40
CA ILE A 211 -30.53 -0.44 -18.85
C ILE A 211 -29.74 -1.00 -17.67
N ILE A 212 -29.41 -0.22 -16.63
CA ILE A 212 -28.74 -0.74 -15.42
C ILE A 212 -29.55 -1.87 -14.80
N LYS A 213 -30.87 -1.65 -14.61
CA LYS A 213 -31.79 -2.61 -14.00
C LYS A 213 -32.10 -3.84 -14.88
N ASP A 214 -31.65 -3.86 -16.12
CA ASP A 214 -32.02 -4.88 -17.14
C ASP A 214 -33.53 -4.95 -17.44
N ASP A 215 -34.27 -3.87 -17.18
CA ASP A 215 -35.71 -3.79 -17.43
C ASP A 215 -35.97 -3.48 -18.91
N LYS A 216 -36.04 -4.53 -19.73
CA LYS A 216 -36.25 -4.43 -21.18
C LYS A 216 -37.61 -3.85 -21.55
N GLU A 217 -38.65 -4.07 -20.72
CA GLU A 217 -39.99 -3.54 -20.99
C GLU A 217 -39.98 -2.02 -20.79
N GLN A 218 -39.42 -1.56 -19.68
CA GLN A 218 -39.29 -0.14 -19.39
C GLN A 218 -38.37 0.56 -20.39
N GLU A 219 -37.26 -0.06 -20.80
CA GLU A 219 -36.38 0.45 -21.85
C GLU A 219 -37.15 0.72 -23.15
N GLN A 220 -37.93 -0.26 -23.63
CA GLN A 220 -38.74 -0.10 -24.85
C GLN A 220 -39.82 0.97 -24.70
N LYS A 221 -40.45 1.06 -23.51
CA LYS A 221 -41.45 2.08 -23.20
C LYS A 221 -40.86 3.49 -23.27
N ILE A 222 -39.68 3.70 -22.68
CA ILE A 222 -38.96 4.98 -22.70
C ILE A 222 -38.54 5.35 -24.11
N ILE A 223 -37.99 4.40 -24.88
CA ILE A 223 -37.58 4.64 -26.27
C ILE A 223 -38.78 5.05 -27.13
N LYS A 224 -39.90 4.34 -26.99
CA LYS A 224 -41.13 4.68 -27.72
C LYS A 224 -41.61 6.08 -27.34
N ALA A 225 -41.69 6.38 -26.05
CA ALA A 225 -42.14 7.69 -25.58
C ALA A 225 -41.22 8.83 -26.02
N TYR A 226 -39.90 8.62 -26.04
CA TYR A 226 -38.95 9.59 -26.59
C TYR A 226 -39.20 9.80 -28.08
N ASN A 227 -39.32 8.71 -28.85
CA ASN A 227 -39.55 8.77 -30.29
C ASN A 227 -40.86 9.48 -30.68
N ASP A 228 -41.88 9.39 -29.81
CA ASP A 228 -43.19 10.03 -29.99
C ASP A 228 -43.21 11.48 -29.47
N SER A 229 -42.23 11.90 -28.68
CA SER A 229 -42.12 13.27 -28.14
C SER A 229 -41.73 14.30 -29.21
N GLU A 230 -42.03 15.58 -28.97
CA GLU A 230 -41.59 16.68 -29.86
C GLU A 230 -40.07 16.66 -30.09
N GLU A 231 -39.30 16.32 -29.05
CA GLU A 231 -37.84 16.25 -29.14
C GLU A 231 -37.37 15.10 -30.02
N GLY A 232 -37.99 13.91 -29.90
CA GLY A 232 -37.66 12.76 -30.73
C GLY A 232 -38.12 12.90 -32.18
N GLN A 233 -39.15 13.70 -32.45
CA GLN A 233 -39.63 13.95 -33.82
C GLN A 233 -38.78 14.97 -34.57
N LYS A 234 -37.90 15.73 -33.90
CA LYS A 234 -36.88 16.52 -34.58
C LYS A 234 -35.96 15.59 -35.38
N ASP A 235 -35.66 15.98 -36.61
CA ASP A 235 -34.93 15.13 -37.53
C ASP A 235 -33.61 14.63 -36.89
N SER A 236 -33.28 13.36 -37.12
CA SER A 236 -32.12 12.61 -36.58
C SER A 236 -32.00 12.41 -35.05
N ASN A 237 -32.82 13.05 -34.21
CA ASN A 237 -32.74 12.88 -32.75
C ASN A 237 -33.03 11.44 -32.30
N LYS A 238 -33.88 10.71 -33.03
CA LYS A 238 -34.11 9.27 -32.81
C LYS A 238 -32.84 8.45 -32.98
N ALA A 239 -32.05 8.76 -34.02
CA ALA A 239 -30.81 8.06 -34.31
C ALA A 239 -29.73 8.32 -33.24
N SER A 240 -29.62 9.56 -32.76
CA SER A 240 -28.71 9.91 -31.66
C SER A 240 -29.11 9.24 -30.34
N PHE A 241 -30.41 9.16 -30.04
CA PHE A 241 -30.93 8.47 -28.84
C PHE A 241 -30.75 6.94 -28.93
N GLU A 242 -30.92 6.38 -30.12
CA GLU A 242 -30.63 4.98 -30.40
C GLU A 242 -29.11 4.67 -30.23
N ALA A 243 -28.23 5.56 -30.69
CA ALA A 243 -26.80 5.45 -30.45
C ALA A 243 -26.44 5.54 -28.95
N LEU A 244 -27.10 6.43 -28.20
CA LEU A 244 -26.94 6.54 -26.76
C LEU A 244 -27.33 5.24 -26.03
N LYS A 245 -28.44 4.61 -26.44
CA LYS A 245 -28.85 3.29 -25.91
C LYS A 245 -27.73 2.25 -26.08
N TYR A 246 -27.14 2.18 -27.28
CA TYR A 246 -26.04 1.26 -27.54
C TYR A 246 -24.83 1.56 -26.67
N TYR A 247 -24.48 2.83 -26.51
CA TYR A 247 -23.42 3.27 -25.61
C TYR A 247 -23.69 2.84 -24.16
N PHE A 248 -24.87 3.12 -23.61
CA PHE A 248 -25.23 2.72 -22.24
C PHE A 248 -25.21 1.21 -22.03
N ARG A 249 -25.71 0.42 -23.00
CA ARG A 249 -25.65 -1.04 -22.91
C ARG A 249 -24.21 -1.55 -22.93
N ARG A 250 -23.33 -0.98 -23.75
CA ARG A 250 -21.89 -1.33 -23.77
C ARG A 250 -21.20 -1.02 -22.46
N LEU A 251 -21.45 0.16 -21.87
CA LEU A 251 -20.91 0.53 -20.56
C LEU A 251 -21.27 -0.48 -19.46
N GLN A 252 -22.43 -1.14 -19.57
CA GLN A 252 -22.89 -2.17 -18.63
C GLN A 252 -22.49 -3.60 -19.03
N GLY A 253 -21.67 -3.77 -20.08
CA GLY A 253 -21.29 -5.08 -20.61
C GLY A 253 -22.44 -5.85 -21.26
N LYS A 254 -23.54 -5.18 -21.62
CA LYS A 254 -24.79 -5.77 -22.13
C LYS A 254 -24.88 -5.79 -23.66
N GLY A 255 -23.78 -6.15 -24.33
CA GLY A 255 -23.66 -6.24 -25.79
C GLY A 255 -22.49 -5.44 -26.37
N VAL A 256 -22.25 -5.58 -27.67
CA VAL A 256 -21.07 -5.04 -28.37
C VAL A 256 -21.43 -3.84 -29.28
N TYR A 257 -22.59 -3.89 -29.95
CA TYR A 257 -23.26 -2.82 -30.70
C TYR A 257 -22.41 -1.93 -31.66
N ILE A 258 -21.20 -2.33 -32.02
CA ILE A 258 -20.31 -1.50 -32.82
C ILE A 258 -20.74 -1.44 -34.30
N GLU A 259 -21.30 -2.52 -34.84
CA GLU A 259 -21.79 -2.55 -36.22
C GLU A 259 -23.07 -1.71 -36.36
N GLU A 260 -23.92 -1.69 -35.34
CA GLU A 260 -25.10 -0.85 -35.25
C GLU A 260 -24.72 0.63 -35.17
N LEU A 261 -23.72 0.98 -34.36
CA LEU A 261 -23.17 2.35 -34.31
C LEU A 261 -22.53 2.76 -35.63
N LYS A 262 -21.81 1.86 -36.32
CA LYS A 262 -21.30 2.13 -37.69
C LYS A 262 -22.43 2.39 -38.67
N ALA A 263 -23.47 1.55 -38.67
CA ALA A 263 -24.62 1.70 -39.56
C ALA A 263 -25.36 3.02 -39.31
N LEU A 264 -25.53 3.43 -38.05
CA LEU A 264 -26.08 4.74 -37.69
C LEU A 264 -25.18 5.88 -38.19
N ALA A 265 -23.87 5.79 -37.97
CA ALA A 265 -22.92 6.81 -38.40
C ALA A 265 -22.85 6.96 -39.94
N SER A 266 -23.07 5.88 -40.69
CA SER A 266 -23.16 5.93 -42.16
C SER A 266 -24.44 6.59 -42.65
N LYS A 267 -25.57 6.38 -41.96
CA LYS A 267 -26.87 6.99 -42.31
C LYS A 267 -26.98 8.45 -41.87
N HIS A 268 -26.31 8.81 -40.79
CA HIS A 268 -26.36 10.12 -40.17
C HIS A 268 -24.94 10.67 -39.96
N PRO A 269 -24.20 10.95 -41.06
CA PRO A 269 -22.79 11.29 -40.98
C PRO A 269 -22.51 12.67 -40.34
N ASP A 270 -23.51 13.54 -40.23
CA ASP A 270 -23.43 14.89 -39.69
C ASP A 270 -23.82 14.98 -38.20
N LYS A 271 -24.08 13.86 -37.53
CA LYS A 271 -24.53 13.84 -36.13
C LYS A 271 -23.40 13.58 -35.15
N SER A 272 -23.08 14.63 -34.39
CA SER A 272 -21.95 14.67 -33.48
C SER A 272 -21.99 13.56 -32.42
N GLU A 273 -23.17 13.26 -31.87
CA GLU A 273 -23.35 12.29 -30.80
C GLU A 273 -23.11 10.86 -31.28
N ILE A 274 -23.54 10.53 -32.49
CA ILE A 274 -23.35 9.20 -33.07
C ILE A 274 -21.86 8.94 -33.30
N SER A 275 -21.15 9.92 -33.89
CA SER A 275 -19.70 9.84 -34.04
C SER A 275 -18.98 9.78 -32.69
N TYR A 276 -19.44 10.51 -31.66
CA TYR A 276 -18.88 10.40 -30.32
C TYR A 276 -19.00 8.98 -29.74
N TYR A 277 -20.20 8.41 -29.76
CA TYR A 277 -20.44 7.06 -29.22
C TYR A 277 -19.70 5.98 -30.03
N LEU A 278 -19.56 6.17 -31.35
CA LEU A 278 -18.72 5.29 -32.17
C LEU A 278 -17.22 5.46 -31.85
N GLY A 279 -16.77 6.67 -31.52
CA GLY A 279 -15.40 6.92 -31.04
C GLY A 279 -15.12 6.23 -29.71
N LYS A 280 -16.03 6.37 -28.73
CA LYS A 280 -15.99 5.63 -27.45
C LYS A 280 -15.96 4.12 -27.69
N ALA A 281 -16.76 3.67 -28.66
CA ALA A 281 -16.80 2.28 -29.03
C ALA A 281 -15.46 1.75 -29.55
N TYR A 282 -14.76 2.49 -30.41
CA TYR A 282 -13.44 2.12 -30.89
C TYR A 282 -12.37 2.20 -29.79
N GLU A 283 -12.44 3.20 -28.91
CA GLU A 283 -11.52 3.34 -27.77
C GLU A 283 -11.59 2.13 -26.82
N GLU A 284 -12.79 1.63 -26.52
CA GLU A 284 -12.98 0.40 -25.72
C GLU A 284 -12.29 -0.82 -26.35
N TYR A 285 -12.24 -0.89 -27.68
CA TYR A 285 -11.52 -1.94 -28.42
C TYR A 285 -10.04 -1.62 -28.69
N LYS A 286 -9.53 -0.50 -28.14
CA LYS A 286 -8.17 0.01 -28.35
C LYS A 286 -7.85 0.32 -29.82
N ASP A 287 -8.87 0.51 -30.66
CA ASP A 287 -8.71 0.96 -32.06
C ASP A 287 -8.61 2.49 -32.07
N ASN A 288 -7.49 2.99 -31.55
CA ASN A 288 -7.27 4.41 -31.28
C ASN A 288 -7.25 5.28 -32.55
N ASP A 289 -6.83 4.72 -33.69
CA ASP A 289 -6.89 5.41 -34.98
C ASP A 289 -8.33 5.74 -35.37
N LYS A 290 -9.22 4.74 -35.34
CA LYS A 290 -10.63 4.97 -35.67
C LYS A 290 -11.33 5.81 -34.60
N ALA A 291 -10.96 5.66 -33.33
CA ALA A 291 -11.48 6.51 -32.25
C ALA A 291 -11.14 7.98 -32.51
N THR A 292 -9.89 8.29 -32.86
CA THR A 292 -9.42 9.65 -33.19
C THR A 292 -10.25 10.25 -34.32
N VAL A 293 -10.40 9.53 -35.44
CA VAL A 293 -11.21 9.99 -36.58
C VAL A 293 -12.65 10.29 -36.19
N GLN A 294 -13.27 9.44 -35.36
CA GLN A 294 -14.65 9.66 -34.94
C GLN A 294 -14.81 10.80 -33.93
N TYR A 295 -13.84 10.99 -33.04
CA TYR A 295 -13.85 12.13 -32.12
C TYR A 295 -13.62 13.46 -32.84
N GLU A 296 -12.69 13.53 -33.80
CA GLU A 296 -12.51 14.70 -34.66
C GLU A 296 -13.80 15.04 -35.41
N LYS A 297 -14.39 14.02 -36.04
CA LYS A 297 -15.67 14.17 -36.73
C LYS A 297 -16.77 14.67 -35.79
N SER A 298 -16.87 14.13 -34.57
CA SER A 298 -17.82 14.58 -33.57
C SER A 298 -17.60 16.06 -33.20
N ALA A 299 -16.35 16.49 -33.04
CA ALA A 299 -15.99 17.87 -32.74
C ALA A 299 -16.38 18.83 -33.88
N GLU A 300 -16.26 18.42 -35.14
CA GLU A 300 -16.58 19.24 -36.32
C GLU A 300 -18.09 19.53 -36.44
N TYR A 301 -18.94 18.56 -36.09
CA TYR A 301 -20.39 18.70 -36.26
C TYR A 301 -21.13 19.26 -35.03
N THR A 302 -20.51 19.24 -33.84
CA THR A 302 -21.12 19.83 -32.65
C THR A 302 -21.08 21.37 -32.69
N GLN A 303 -22.18 21.99 -32.26
CA GLN A 303 -22.30 23.44 -32.11
C GLN A 303 -21.94 23.94 -30.71
N SER A 304 -21.82 23.03 -29.73
CA SER A 304 -21.44 23.36 -28.36
C SER A 304 -19.92 23.54 -28.28
N PRO A 305 -19.40 24.72 -27.88
CA PRO A 305 -17.95 24.92 -27.69
C PRO A 305 -17.37 23.96 -26.64
N GLU A 306 -18.16 23.65 -25.60
CA GLU A 306 -17.78 22.70 -24.54
C GLU A 306 -17.63 21.28 -25.09
N ASP A 307 -18.62 20.78 -25.83
CA ASP A 307 -18.50 19.47 -26.47
C ASP A 307 -17.34 19.47 -27.47
N LYS A 308 -17.17 20.53 -28.26
CA LYS A 308 -16.09 20.62 -29.24
C LYS A 308 -14.72 20.50 -28.56
N LEU A 309 -14.51 21.21 -27.46
CA LEU A 309 -13.31 21.13 -26.64
C LEU A 309 -13.09 19.69 -26.12
N ASP A 310 -14.11 19.09 -25.51
CA ASP A 310 -14.03 17.73 -24.96
C ASP A 310 -13.74 16.68 -26.04
N ARG A 311 -14.38 16.79 -27.21
CA ARG A 311 -14.15 15.87 -28.34
C ARG A 311 -12.73 15.99 -28.89
N TYR A 312 -12.18 17.20 -29.02
CA TYR A 312 -10.77 17.36 -29.39
C TYR A 312 -9.81 16.82 -28.32
N CYS A 313 -10.13 16.97 -27.03
CA CYS A 313 -9.35 16.35 -25.95
C CYS A 313 -9.35 14.82 -26.06
N TYR A 314 -10.52 14.19 -26.30
CA TYR A 314 -10.60 12.74 -26.52
C TYR A 314 -9.85 12.29 -27.78
N ALA A 315 -9.92 13.05 -28.86
CA ALA A 315 -9.17 12.77 -30.09
C ALA A 315 -7.66 12.80 -29.84
N ALA A 316 -7.14 13.83 -29.16
CA ALA A 316 -5.73 13.95 -28.86
C ALA A 316 -5.22 12.82 -27.95
N LEU A 317 -6.02 12.43 -26.95
CA LEU A 317 -5.68 11.30 -26.09
C LEU A 317 -5.65 9.97 -26.86
N ALA A 318 -6.62 9.73 -27.74
CA ALA A 318 -6.62 8.55 -28.60
C ALA A 318 -5.39 8.56 -29.53
N LYS A 319 -5.08 9.71 -30.14
CA LYS A 319 -3.90 9.90 -31.00
C LYS A 319 -2.60 9.58 -30.25
N CYS A 320 -2.45 10.07 -29.03
CA CYS A 320 -1.30 9.79 -28.15
C CYS A 320 -1.20 8.30 -27.80
N LYS A 321 -2.32 7.65 -27.43
CA LYS A 321 -2.37 6.20 -27.18
C LYS A 321 -2.00 5.36 -28.40
N ASN A 322 -2.08 5.91 -29.61
CA ASN A 322 -1.60 5.27 -30.83
C ASN A 322 -0.12 5.55 -31.17
N GLY A 323 0.60 6.23 -30.26
CA GLY A 323 2.03 6.51 -30.38
C GLY A 323 2.38 7.80 -31.13
N SER A 324 1.41 8.66 -31.45
CA SER A 324 1.70 9.94 -32.10
C SER A 324 2.25 10.96 -31.08
N LYS A 325 3.44 11.46 -31.40
CA LYS A 325 4.22 12.40 -30.57
C LYS A 325 3.82 13.87 -30.76
N ASP A 326 3.03 14.17 -31.78
CA ASP A 326 2.51 15.52 -32.08
C ASP A 326 1.14 15.79 -31.42
N SER A 327 0.63 14.87 -30.59
CA SER A 327 -0.71 14.95 -30.01
C SER A 327 -0.95 16.20 -29.16
N GLU A 328 0.05 16.62 -28.38
CA GLU A 328 0.00 17.84 -27.57
C GLU A 328 -0.11 19.10 -28.44
N ASP A 329 0.82 19.29 -29.39
CA ASP A 329 0.81 20.44 -30.31
C ASP A 329 -0.47 20.46 -31.15
N TRP A 330 -0.92 19.29 -31.60
CA TRP A 330 -2.17 19.13 -32.34
C TRP A 330 -3.37 19.61 -31.51
N LEU A 331 -3.47 19.18 -30.25
CA LEU A 331 -4.56 19.57 -29.35
C LEU A 331 -4.55 21.08 -29.13
N LEU A 332 -3.39 21.64 -28.77
CA LEU A 332 -3.22 23.07 -28.53
C LEU A 332 -3.63 23.91 -29.74
N ASN A 333 -3.31 23.46 -30.95
CA ASN A 333 -3.73 24.14 -32.18
C ASN A 333 -5.24 24.07 -32.43
N LYS A 334 -5.90 22.96 -32.06
CA LYS A 334 -7.35 22.79 -32.22
C LYS A 334 -8.17 23.62 -31.24
N VAL A 335 -7.73 23.72 -29.99
CA VAL A 335 -8.61 24.21 -28.91
C VAL A 335 -8.28 25.59 -28.36
N ARG A 336 -7.14 26.20 -28.72
CA ARG A 336 -6.68 27.48 -28.13
C ARG A 336 -7.73 28.59 -28.13
N ILE A 337 -8.50 28.72 -29.22
CA ILE A 337 -9.54 29.73 -29.34
C ILE A 337 -10.84 29.37 -28.59
N LEU A 338 -11.06 28.09 -28.27
CA LEU A 338 -12.24 27.59 -27.57
C LEU A 338 -12.11 27.75 -26.05
N ILE A 339 -10.88 27.76 -25.51
CA ILE A 339 -10.62 27.81 -24.07
C ILE A 339 -11.37 28.97 -23.37
N PRO A 340 -11.35 30.22 -23.87
CA PRO A 340 -12.04 31.33 -23.19
C PRO A 340 -13.58 31.26 -23.30
N GLU A 341 -14.11 30.45 -24.22
CA GLU A 341 -15.55 30.30 -24.46
C GLU A 341 -16.20 29.26 -23.54
N VAL A 342 -15.40 28.39 -22.92
CA VAL A 342 -15.87 27.25 -22.12
C VAL A 342 -15.55 27.49 -20.66
N ASP A 343 -16.57 27.40 -19.80
CA ASP A 343 -16.36 27.45 -18.36
C ASP A 343 -15.47 26.27 -17.91
N GLY A 344 -14.43 26.57 -17.14
CA GLY A 344 -13.39 25.59 -16.79
C GLY A 344 -12.59 25.05 -17.99
N GLY A 345 -12.59 25.73 -19.14
CA GLY A 345 -11.91 25.27 -20.36
C GLY A 345 -10.41 25.02 -20.18
N GLU A 346 -9.72 25.86 -19.41
CA GLU A 346 -8.30 25.66 -19.07
C GLU A 346 -8.09 24.35 -18.31
N PHE A 347 -8.95 24.05 -17.32
CA PHE A 347 -8.86 22.83 -16.52
C PHE A 347 -9.11 21.57 -17.36
N ARG A 348 -10.08 21.62 -18.29
CA ARG A 348 -10.36 20.53 -19.24
C ARG A 348 -9.16 20.25 -20.15
N LEU A 349 -8.55 21.29 -20.71
CA LEU A 349 -7.35 21.17 -21.53
C LEU A 349 -6.16 20.59 -20.71
N LEU A 350 -5.89 21.15 -19.53
CA LEU A 350 -4.80 20.68 -18.68
C LEU A 350 -4.99 19.22 -18.27
N THR A 351 -6.23 18.76 -18.06
CA THR A 351 -6.52 17.35 -17.80
C THR A 351 -6.05 16.46 -18.95
N ALA A 352 -6.38 16.82 -20.19
CA ALA A 352 -5.96 16.07 -21.37
C ALA A 352 -4.44 16.13 -21.58
N LEU A 353 -3.82 17.30 -21.42
CA LEU A 353 -2.37 17.48 -21.56
C LEU A 353 -1.58 16.70 -20.51
N ARG A 354 -2.04 16.71 -19.25
CA ARG A 354 -1.46 15.89 -18.16
C ARG A 354 -1.50 14.41 -18.52
N ASP A 355 -2.62 13.93 -19.04
CA ASP A 355 -2.80 12.52 -19.39
C ASP A 355 -1.96 12.12 -20.62
N ILE A 356 -1.82 13.01 -21.62
CA ILE A 356 -0.88 12.83 -22.74
C ILE A 356 0.55 12.77 -22.21
N ALA A 357 0.96 13.73 -21.38
CA ALA A 357 2.30 13.76 -20.80
C ALA A 357 2.61 12.49 -19.98
N LEU A 358 1.62 11.94 -19.28
CA LEU A 358 1.75 10.67 -18.56
C LEU A 358 1.96 9.48 -19.51
N ILE A 359 1.23 9.42 -20.64
CA ILE A 359 1.38 8.36 -21.65
C ILE A 359 2.74 8.46 -22.36
N ASP A 360 3.20 9.68 -22.64
CA ASP A 360 4.48 9.95 -23.28
C ASP A 360 5.68 9.86 -22.33
N ASP A 361 5.46 9.60 -21.04
CA ASP A 361 6.45 9.63 -19.96
C ASP A 361 7.23 10.96 -19.89
N ASN A 362 6.57 12.05 -20.28
CA ASN A 362 7.10 13.40 -20.16
C ASN A 362 6.81 13.96 -18.77
N ASN A 363 7.73 13.66 -17.84
CA ASN A 363 7.61 14.01 -16.44
C ASN A 363 7.49 15.52 -16.20
N ASP A 364 8.27 16.36 -16.90
CA ASP A 364 8.26 17.81 -16.69
C ASP A 364 6.90 18.42 -17.06
N ASN A 365 6.34 18.02 -18.21
CA ASN A 365 5.01 18.46 -18.63
C ASN A 365 3.93 17.95 -17.66
N TYR A 366 3.99 16.68 -17.25
CA TYR A 366 3.05 16.14 -16.27
C TYR A 366 3.04 16.96 -14.98
N LEU A 367 4.23 17.23 -14.41
CA LEU A 367 4.37 18.00 -13.18
C LEU A 367 3.84 19.43 -13.35
N ALA A 368 4.22 20.11 -14.44
CA ALA A 368 3.79 21.48 -14.71
C ALA A 368 2.26 21.60 -14.85
N PHE A 369 1.63 20.68 -15.59
CA PHE A 369 0.19 20.68 -15.77
C PHE A 369 -0.55 20.32 -14.48
N ALA A 370 -0.06 19.32 -13.72
CA ALA A 370 -0.65 18.94 -12.44
C ALA A 370 -0.55 20.06 -11.38
N GLU A 371 0.59 20.75 -11.29
CA GLU A 371 0.75 21.92 -10.41
C GLU A 371 -0.24 23.04 -10.78
N ARG A 372 -0.37 23.35 -12.08
CA ARG A 372 -1.33 24.36 -12.54
C ARG A 372 -2.77 23.96 -12.25
N MET A 373 -3.11 22.68 -12.42
CA MET A 373 -4.43 22.17 -12.06
C MET A 373 -4.73 22.33 -10.56
N LEU A 374 -3.74 22.11 -9.68
CA LEU A 374 -3.90 22.32 -8.23
C LEU A 374 -3.92 23.80 -7.82
N ASP A 375 -3.33 24.69 -8.61
CA ASP A 375 -3.47 26.14 -8.44
C ASP A 375 -4.92 26.59 -8.75
N ILE A 376 -5.53 26.01 -9.79
CA ILE A 376 -6.95 26.25 -10.14
C ILE A 376 -7.89 25.59 -9.12
N LYS A 377 -7.61 24.35 -8.73
CA LYS A 377 -8.44 23.53 -7.84
C LYS A 377 -7.61 22.96 -6.68
N PRO A 378 -7.37 23.74 -5.62
CA PRO A 378 -6.45 23.36 -4.55
C PRO A 378 -6.95 22.21 -3.65
N ASP A 379 -8.24 21.89 -3.68
CA ASP A 379 -8.87 20.84 -2.88
C ASP A 379 -8.88 19.45 -3.55
N ASP A 380 -8.30 19.31 -4.74
CA ASP A 380 -8.16 18.00 -5.42
C ASP A 380 -7.06 17.15 -4.76
N LYS A 381 -7.46 16.44 -3.69
CA LYS A 381 -6.55 15.60 -2.91
C LYS A 381 -6.00 14.39 -3.68
N ASP A 382 -6.73 13.87 -4.65
CA ASP A 382 -6.32 12.70 -5.42
C ASP A 382 -5.23 13.07 -6.43
N LEU A 383 -5.40 14.22 -7.11
CA LEU A 383 -4.35 14.80 -7.94
C LEU A 383 -3.13 15.18 -7.11
N ARG A 384 -3.32 15.78 -5.93
CA ARG A 384 -2.23 16.13 -5.02
C ARG A 384 -1.43 14.92 -4.54
N PHE A 385 -2.11 13.82 -4.21
CA PHE A 385 -1.46 12.56 -3.85
C PHE A 385 -0.64 12.00 -5.03
N SER A 386 -1.23 12.02 -6.24
CA SER A 386 -0.57 11.51 -7.46
C SER A 386 0.67 12.35 -7.83
N LEU A 387 0.55 13.67 -7.72
CA LEU A 387 1.66 14.60 -7.93
C LEU A 387 2.78 14.40 -6.91
N ALA A 388 2.45 14.30 -5.61
CA ALA A 388 3.41 14.01 -4.56
C ALA A 388 4.14 12.67 -4.79
N TYR A 389 3.39 11.64 -5.20
CA TYR A 389 3.95 10.35 -5.54
C TYR A 389 4.93 10.45 -6.72
N LYS A 390 4.55 11.18 -7.78
CA LYS A 390 5.44 11.39 -8.93
C LYS A 390 6.72 12.13 -8.56
N TYR A 391 6.64 13.14 -7.69
CA TYR A 391 7.85 13.79 -7.14
C TYR A 391 8.73 12.81 -6.37
N SER A 392 8.14 11.91 -5.58
CA SER A 392 8.87 10.87 -4.85
C SER A 392 9.57 9.88 -5.79
N GLU A 393 8.92 9.45 -6.87
CA GLU A 393 9.53 8.56 -7.88
C GLU A 393 10.74 9.22 -8.58
N LEU A 394 10.71 10.55 -8.71
CA LEU A 394 11.80 11.34 -9.28
C LEU A 394 12.85 11.76 -8.22
N ASN A 395 12.78 11.20 -7.01
CA ASN A 395 13.64 11.51 -5.87
C ASN A 395 13.61 12.99 -5.40
N ASN A 396 12.57 13.74 -5.78
CA ASN A 396 12.33 15.09 -5.27
C ASN A 396 11.49 15.01 -3.99
N ASN A 397 12.13 14.55 -2.92
CA ASN A 397 11.46 14.24 -1.67
C ASN A 397 10.93 15.50 -0.95
N GLU A 398 11.51 16.67 -1.21
CA GLU A 398 11.08 17.96 -0.70
C GLU A 398 9.69 18.33 -1.22
N LEU A 399 9.48 18.28 -2.55
CA LEU A 399 8.17 18.56 -3.14
C LEU A 399 7.17 17.44 -2.89
N ALA A 400 7.62 16.18 -2.85
CA ALA A 400 6.78 15.06 -2.45
C ALA A 400 6.20 15.28 -1.04
N LEU A 401 7.07 15.58 -0.07
CA LEU A 401 6.66 15.85 1.31
C LEU A 401 5.74 17.08 1.39
N PHE A 402 6.09 18.17 0.70
CA PHE A 402 5.26 19.37 0.65
C PHE A 402 3.81 19.06 0.24
N HIS A 403 3.64 18.35 -0.88
CA HIS A 403 2.31 18.02 -1.38
C HIS A 403 1.56 17.03 -0.50
N TYR A 404 2.23 15.99 0.03
CA TYR A 404 1.59 15.10 0.99
C TYR A 404 1.12 15.81 2.26
N LEU A 405 1.89 16.80 2.74
CA LEU A 405 1.52 17.57 3.93
C LEU A 405 0.37 18.56 3.67
N LEU A 406 0.18 19.02 2.43
CA LEU A 406 -0.97 19.83 2.05
C LEU A 406 -2.28 19.05 1.97
N ILE A 407 -2.24 17.71 1.88
CA ILE A 407 -3.43 16.88 2.08
C ILE A 407 -3.85 17.02 3.55
N PRO A 408 -5.10 17.44 3.86
CA PRO A 408 -5.56 17.61 5.24
C PRO A 408 -5.41 16.31 6.04
N ASN A 409 -4.96 16.38 7.30
CA ASN A 409 -4.71 15.21 8.13
C ASN A 409 -5.87 14.20 8.14
N ARG A 410 -7.11 14.68 8.20
CA ARG A 410 -8.34 13.85 8.21
C ARG A 410 -8.57 13.06 6.92
N ASP A 411 -7.96 13.50 5.82
CA ASP A 411 -8.08 12.92 4.49
C ASP A 411 -6.90 12.01 4.13
N ARG A 412 -5.87 11.93 4.99
CA ARG A 412 -4.69 11.08 4.77
C ARG A 412 -5.01 9.64 5.13
N ASN A 413 -4.95 8.76 4.13
CA ASN A 413 -5.05 7.31 4.32
C ASN A 413 -3.68 6.70 4.73
N SER A 414 -3.66 5.39 4.98
CA SER A 414 -2.44 4.67 5.36
C SER A 414 -1.33 4.82 4.32
N ALA A 415 -1.64 4.83 3.03
CA ALA A 415 -0.67 5.04 1.95
C ALA A 415 -0.04 6.45 1.99
N THR A 416 -0.84 7.48 2.24
CA THR A 416 -0.36 8.86 2.38
C THR A 416 0.60 8.99 3.55
N TRP A 417 0.24 8.44 4.71
CA TRP A 417 1.12 8.43 5.89
C TRP A 417 2.40 7.61 5.67
N ASN A 418 2.31 6.47 4.98
CA ASN A 418 3.49 5.71 4.59
C ASN A 418 4.44 6.56 3.74
N ASN A 419 3.91 7.25 2.74
CA ASN A 419 4.74 8.01 1.81
C ASN A 419 5.30 9.29 2.43
N ILE A 420 4.58 9.92 3.38
CA ILE A 420 5.16 10.95 4.26
C ILE A 420 6.34 10.36 5.04
N GLY A 421 6.18 9.17 5.60
CA GLY A 421 7.25 8.48 6.32
C GLY A 421 8.47 8.21 5.46
N VAL A 422 8.27 7.77 4.21
CA VAL A 422 9.34 7.58 3.23
C VAL A 422 10.03 8.89 2.91
N ALA A 423 9.29 9.93 2.51
CA ALA A 423 9.88 11.23 2.19
C ALA A 423 10.65 11.83 3.37
N CYS A 424 10.12 11.72 4.60
CA CYS A 424 10.86 12.14 5.80
C CYS A 424 12.12 11.30 6.04
N ALA A 425 12.10 9.99 5.76
CA ALA A 425 13.27 9.13 5.92
C ALA A 425 14.38 9.49 4.94
N GLU A 426 14.04 9.72 3.67
CA GLU A 426 14.98 10.14 2.62
C GLU A 426 15.59 11.52 2.90
N LEU A 427 14.83 12.42 3.52
CA LEU A 427 15.29 13.74 3.95
C LEU A 427 16.05 13.72 5.30
N GLY A 428 16.36 12.54 5.86
CA GLY A 428 17.09 12.39 7.13
C GLY A 428 16.29 12.75 8.39
N MET A 429 14.99 13.05 8.27
CA MET A 429 14.10 13.37 9.39
C MET A 429 13.53 12.10 10.04
N HIS A 430 14.41 11.27 10.61
CA HIS A 430 14.05 9.93 11.08
C HIS A 430 12.95 9.89 12.14
N GLY A 431 12.90 10.87 13.05
CA GLY A 431 11.81 10.96 14.04
C GLY A 431 10.44 11.17 13.38
N LYS A 432 10.35 12.10 12.42
CA LYS A 432 9.13 12.34 11.64
C LYS A 432 8.74 11.15 10.78
N ALA A 433 9.72 10.42 10.26
CA ALA A 433 9.48 9.20 9.51
C ALA A 433 8.78 8.14 10.39
N VAL A 434 9.30 7.91 11.59
CA VAL A 434 8.70 6.98 12.56
C VAL A 434 7.29 7.41 12.95
N ASP A 435 7.08 8.70 13.26
CA ASP A 435 5.75 9.24 13.58
C ASP A 435 4.75 8.95 12.46
N ALA A 436 5.12 9.22 11.20
CA ALA A 436 4.26 9.00 10.05
C ALA A 436 3.99 7.50 9.79
N TYR A 437 4.99 6.62 9.93
CA TYR A 437 4.77 5.18 9.83
C TYR A 437 3.85 4.65 10.93
N ARG A 438 3.92 5.20 12.15
CA ARG A 438 2.99 4.86 13.24
C ARG A 438 1.57 5.31 12.94
N GLU A 439 1.37 6.49 12.33
CA GLU A 439 0.03 6.89 11.86
C GLU A 439 -0.49 5.96 10.76
N SER A 440 0.37 5.54 9.83
CA SER A 440 0.00 4.56 8.80
C SER A 440 -0.36 3.19 9.41
N GLU A 441 0.41 2.71 10.38
CA GLU A 441 0.16 1.47 11.13
C GLU A 441 -1.19 1.49 11.84
N LYS A 442 -1.55 2.61 12.50
CA LYS A 442 -2.87 2.76 13.14
C LYS A 442 -4.02 2.55 12.15
N LEU A 443 -3.81 2.97 10.90
CA LEU A 443 -4.75 2.82 9.78
C LEU A 443 -4.61 1.46 9.05
N GLY A 444 -3.86 0.49 9.60
CA GLY A 444 -3.66 -0.84 9.02
C GLY A 444 -2.64 -0.89 7.87
N GLY A 445 -1.79 0.13 7.72
CA GLY A 445 -0.79 0.23 6.67
C GLY A 445 0.38 -0.76 6.84
N THR A 446 0.23 -1.98 6.34
CA THR A 446 1.23 -3.05 6.48
C THR A 446 2.57 -2.77 5.78
N LEU A 447 2.58 -1.96 4.72
CA LEU A 447 3.83 -1.50 4.09
C LEU A 447 4.62 -0.58 5.04
N ALA A 448 3.95 0.36 5.70
CA ALA A 448 4.59 1.22 6.70
C ALA A 448 5.08 0.42 7.91
N MET A 449 4.33 -0.61 8.31
CA MET A 449 4.77 -1.54 9.36
C MET A 449 6.07 -2.23 8.96
N SER A 450 6.21 -2.73 7.73
CA SER A 450 7.49 -3.30 7.27
C SER A 450 8.64 -2.27 7.25
N ASN A 451 8.38 -1.03 6.81
CA ASN A 451 9.37 0.04 6.80
C ASN A 451 9.83 0.39 8.22
N LEU A 452 8.89 0.43 9.16
CA LEU A 452 9.16 0.68 10.57
C LEU A 452 9.93 -0.48 11.21
N SER A 453 9.54 -1.72 10.95
CA SER A 453 10.27 -2.91 11.42
C SER A 453 11.71 -2.90 10.95
N HIS A 454 11.98 -2.57 9.68
CA HIS A 454 13.36 -2.47 9.18
C HIS A 454 14.17 -1.40 9.92
N LYS A 455 13.57 -0.25 10.26
CA LYS A 455 14.25 0.77 11.09
C LYS A 455 14.58 0.25 12.48
N PHE A 456 13.67 -0.49 13.11
CA PHE A 456 13.90 -1.09 14.41
C PHE A 456 14.94 -2.20 14.39
N ILE A 457 14.97 -3.03 13.35
CA ILE A 457 16.01 -4.04 13.14
C ILE A 457 17.38 -3.39 13.09
N THR A 458 17.55 -2.35 12.25
CA THR A 458 18.82 -1.63 12.13
C THR A 458 19.27 -1.00 13.45
N ALA A 459 18.33 -0.55 14.28
CA ALA A 459 18.62 0.04 15.58
C ALA A 459 18.74 -0.98 16.74
N GLY A 460 18.56 -2.29 16.46
CA GLY A 460 18.68 -3.36 17.46
C GLY A 460 17.41 -3.62 18.30
N PHE A 461 16.30 -2.93 18.01
CA PHE A 461 15.00 -3.10 18.66
C PHE A 461 14.23 -4.30 18.07
N LEU A 462 14.83 -5.50 18.18
CA LEU A 462 14.33 -6.70 17.50
C LEU A 462 12.97 -7.16 18.04
N LYS A 463 12.69 -6.94 19.32
CA LYS A 463 11.39 -7.31 19.93
C LYS A 463 10.27 -6.44 19.38
N GLU A 464 10.50 -5.14 19.32
CA GLU A 464 9.55 -4.17 18.80
C GLU A 464 9.31 -4.40 17.30
N ALA A 465 10.36 -4.74 16.54
CA ALA A 465 10.22 -5.12 15.13
C ALA A 465 9.38 -6.39 14.95
N GLU A 466 9.56 -7.39 15.81
CA GLU A 466 8.82 -8.65 15.83
C GLU A 466 7.34 -8.42 16.17
N GLU A 467 7.04 -7.62 17.20
CA GLU A 467 5.67 -7.23 17.56
C GLU A 467 4.94 -6.52 16.42
N ILE A 468 5.62 -5.62 15.70
CA ILE A 468 5.05 -4.94 14.52
C ILE A 468 4.76 -5.98 13.43
N CYS A 469 5.71 -6.86 13.11
CA CYS A 469 5.52 -7.90 12.10
C CYS A 469 4.36 -8.85 12.47
N ASP A 470 4.27 -9.27 13.72
CA ASP A 470 3.21 -10.13 14.25
C ASP A 470 1.83 -9.47 14.17
N ASN A 471 1.77 -8.15 14.33
CA ASN A 471 0.53 -7.41 14.12
C ASN A 471 0.21 -7.27 12.62
N ALA A 472 1.22 -7.07 11.77
CA ALA A 472 1.03 -6.92 10.33
C ALA A 472 0.48 -8.19 9.68
N VAL A 473 0.96 -9.38 10.07
CA VAL A 473 0.49 -10.66 9.50
C VAL A 473 -0.95 -11.02 9.88
N LYS A 474 -1.52 -10.37 10.89
CA LYS A 474 -2.93 -10.53 11.27
C LYS A 474 -3.89 -9.73 10.38
N ILE A 475 -3.37 -8.81 9.57
CA ILE A 475 -4.16 -7.98 8.65
C ILE A 475 -4.36 -8.74 7.34
N GLU A 476 -5.61 -8.79 6.86
CA GLU A 476 -5.93 -9.42 5.57
C GLU A 476 -5.17 -8.71 4.42
N ASN A 477 -4.65 -9.49 3.47
CA ASN A 477 -3.85 -8.97 2.35
C ASN A 477 -2.64 -8.13 2.78
N TYR A 478 -2.00 -8.49 3.91
CA TYR A 478 -0.79 -7.79 4.36
C TYR A 478 0.29 -7.75 3.28
N ASN A 479 1.06 -6.68 3.31
CA ASN A 479 2.08 -6.40 2.32
C ASN A 479 3.24 -7.42 2.42
N LYS A 480 3.68 -7.98 1.28
CA LYS A 480 4.72 -9.03 1.22
C LYS A 480 6.06 -8.63 1.83
N GLN A 481 6.36 -7.32 1.90
CA GLN A 481 7.58 -6.79 2.53
C GLN A 481 7.60 -7.01 4.06
N VAL A 482 6.48 -7.38 4.69
CA VAL A 482 6.49 -7.85 6.09
C VAL A 482 7.31 -9.15 6.23
N GLY A 483 7.22 -10.06 5.24
CA GLY A 483 7.99 -11.31 5.25
C GLY A 483 9.51 -11.09 5.14
N THR A 484 9.94 -10.03 4.44
CA THR A 484 11.36 -9.67 4.39
C THR A 484 11.84 -9.16 5.74
N ALA A 485 11.05 -8.34 6.43
CA ALA A 485 11.38 -7.88 7.78
C ALA A 485 11.49 -9.05 8.79
N ILE A 486 10.55 -10.01 8.77
CA ILE A 486 10.60 -11.22 9.61
C ILE A 486 11.89 -12.02 9.36
N THR A 487 12.26 -12.19 8.09
CA THR A 487 13.49 -12.91 7.72
C THR A 487 14.72 -12.18 8.25
N SER A 488 14.79 -10.86 8.08
CA SER A 488 15.88 -10.04 8.59
C SER A 488 16.00 -10.07 10.12
N ILE A 489 14.89 -10.16 10.87
CA ILE A 489 14.92 -10.35 12.34
C ILE A 489 15.64 -11.65 12.68
N LYS A 490 15.24 -12.75 12.04
CA LYS A 490 15.84 -14.07 12.30
C LYS A 490 17.32 -14.10 11.94
N GLU A 491 17.68 -13.60 10.75
CA GLU A 491 19.07 -13.53 10.31
C GLU A 491 19.93 -12.69 11.27
N THR A 492 19.38 -11.58 11.80
CA THR A 492 20.10 -10.76 12.78
C THR A 492 20.34 -11.52 14.08
N LYS A 493 19.32 -12.20 14.63
CA LYS A 493 19.45 -13.06 15.84
C LYS A 493 20.50 -14.16 15.61
N ASP A 494 20.37 -14.91 14.50
CA ASP A 494 21.28 -16.01 14.17
C ASP A 494 22.73 -15.53 14.00
N ASN A 495 22.93 -14.37 13.35
CA ASN A 495 24.25 -13.77 13.17
C ASN A 495 24.88 -13.34 14.51
N ASP A 496 24.09 -12.79 15.43
CA ASP A 496 24.57 -12.38 16.75
C ASP A 496 24.93 -13.59 17.62
N ASP A 497 24.11 -14.65 17.62
CA ASP A 497 24.40 -15.91 18.31
C ASP A 497 25.68 -16.56 17.76
N GLN A 498 25.86 -16.57 16.43
CA GLN A 498 27.08 -17.07 15.81
C GLN A 498 28.32 -16.24 16.18
N LYS A 499 28.19 -14.91 16.19
CA LYS A 499 29.28 -14.01 16.62
C LYS A 499 29.63 -14.26 18.08
N GLN A 500 28.63 -14.39 18.97
CA GLN A 500 28.84 -14.66 20.38
C GLN A 500 29.52 -16.00 20.58
N LYS A 501 29.02 -17.07 19.94
CA LYS A 501 29.64 -18.41 20.01
C LYS A 501 31.10 -18.37 19.57
N LYS A 502 31.39 -17.72 18.45
CA LYS A 502 32.77 -17.56 17.96
C LYS A 502 33.66 -16.83 18.98
N ILE A 503 33.15 -15.75 19.59
CA ILE A 503 33.89 -15.02 20.64
C ILE A 503 34.19 -15.93 21.84
N LEU A 504 33.21 -16.72 22.30
CA LEU A 504 33.39 -17.63 23.43
C LEU A 504 34.33 -18.79 23.10
N ASP A 505 34.23 -19.39 21.92
CA ASP A 505 35.12 -20.46 21.45
C ASP A 505 36.58 -19.98 21.35
N ASP A 506 36.80 -18.78 20.81
CA ASP A 506 38.12 -18.15 20.72
C ASP A 506 38.67 -17.86 22.14
N TYR A 507 37.84 -17.33 23.04
CA TYR A 507 38.21 -17.07 24.42
C TYR A 507 38.58 -18.34 25.19
N GLU A 508 37.83 -19.43 25.03
CA GLU A 508 38.08 -20.68 25.75
C GLU A 508 39.40 -21.33 25.34
N LYS A 509 39.78 -21.27 24.05
CA LYS A 509 41.11 -21.71 23.59
C LYS A 509 42.23 -20.93 24.28
N ARG A 510 42.09 -19.60 24.34
CA ARG A 510 43.07 -18.72 25.00
C ARG A 510 43.14 -19.00 26.50
N ARG A 511 41.99 -19.09 27.16
CA ARG A 511 41.88 -19.40 28.59
C ARG A 511 42.54 -20.74 28.91
N LYS A 512 42.26 -21.78 28.12
CA LYS A 512 42.89 -23.10 28.28
C LYS A 512 44.41 -23.02 28.16
N PHE A 513 44.92 -22.28 27.18
CA PHE A 513 46.37 -22.11 27.02
C PHE A 513 46.98 -21.44 28.25
N TYR A 514 46.38 -20.38 28.79
CA TYR A 514 46.87 -19.74 30.02
C TYR A 514 46.83 -20.67 31.24
N ILE A 515 45.79 -21.50 31.38
CA ILE A 515 45.72 -22.51 32.46
C ILE A 515 46.86 -23.53 32.31
N ASP A 516 47.03 -24.07 31.10
CA ASP A 516 48.07 -25.07 30.81
C ASP A 516 49.47 -24.46 30.99
N TYR A 517 49.66 -23.20 30.60
CA TYR A 517 50.90 -22.43 30.83
C TYR A 517 51.18 -22.27 32.31
N GLY A 518 50.18 -21.82 33.10
CA GLY A 518 50.34 -21.66 34.55
C GLY A 518 50.71 -22.98 35.27
N LYS A 519 50.08 -24.10 34.86
CA LYS A 519 50.44 -25.45 35.35
C LYS A 519 51.86 -25.86 34.95
N ALA A 520 52.26 -25.56 33.72
CA ALA A 520 53.60 -25.86 33.23
C ALA A 520 54.68 -25.04 33.95
N SER A 521 54.39 -23.78 34.27
CA SER A 521 55.35 -22.85 34.86
C SER A 521 55.80 -23.18 36.27
N ILE A 522 55.05 -24.01 37.01
CA ILE A 522 55.40 -24.45 38.37
C ILE A 522 56.17 -25.78 38.40
N ASN A 523 56.31 -26.47 37.26
CA ASN A 523 57.04 -27.74 37.16
C ASN A 523 58.48 -27.52 36.71
N HIS A 524 59.41 -28.40 37.08
CA HIS A 524 60.82 -28.30 36.70
C HIS A 524 60.99 -28.32 35.16
N PRO A 525 61.89 -27.48 34.60
CA PRO A 525 62.22 -27.53 33.18
C PRO A 525 62.82 -28.90 32.83
N PRO A 526 62.43 -29.51 31.71
CA PRO A 526 62.97 -30.80 31.29
C PRO A 526 64.43 -30.69 30.83
N GLU A 527 65.24 -31.71 31.07
CA GLU A 527 66.59 -31.80 30.53
C GLU A 527 66.56 -32.11 29.00
N ASN A 528 67.54 -31.65 28.23
CA ASN A 528 67.74 -32.00 26.81
C ASN A 528 66.63 -31.58 25.82
N HIS A 529 66.15 -30.33 25.87
CA HIS A 529 65.22 -29.74 24.89
C HIS A 529 65.90 -29.09 23.67
N GLU A 530 67.22 -29.08 23.61
CA GLU A 530 67.99 -28.56 22.48
C GLU A 530 67.89 -29.46 21.24
N GLY A 531 68.18 -28.88 20.08
CA GLY A 531 68.24 -29.59 18.80
C GLY A 531 67.24 -29.04 17.77
N VAL A 532 66.97 -29.84 16.74
CA VAL A 532 66.17 -29.40 15.60
C VAL A 532 64.69 -29.69 15.82
N TRP A 533 63.86 -28.66 15.63
CA TRP A 533 62.41 -28.73 15.74
C TRP A 533 61.75 -28.23 14.45
N ALA A 534 60.71 -28.89 14.00
CA ALA A 534 59.87 -28.41 12.91
C ALA A 534 58.96 -27.28 13.43
N GLY A 535 59.13 -26.07 12.90
CA GLY A 535 58.21 -24.95 13.10
C GLY A 535 57.27 -24.74 11.91
N PRO A 536 56.43 -23.68 11.94
CA PRO A 536 55.39 -23.47 10.92
C PRO A 536 55.91 -23.31 9.49
N GLU A 537 57.05 -22.64 9.32
CA GLU A 537 57.59 -22.27 8.00
C GLU A 537 58.98 -22.88 7.74
N CYS A 538 59.71 -23.24 8.80
CA CYS A 538 61.07 -23.77 8.71
C CYS A 538 61.43 -24.67 9.89
N GLU A 539 62.53 -25.39 9.74
CA GLU A 539 63.21 -26.01 10.86
C GLU A 539 63.87 -24.94 11.75
N LEU A 540 63.73 -25.13 13.05
CA LEU A 540 64.25 -24.27 14.09
C LEU A 540 65.28 -25.05 14.90
N ASN A 541 66.51 -24.56 14.95
CA ASN A 541 67.50 -25.06 15.89
C ASN A 541 67.30 -24.36 17.24
N ILE A 542 67.02 -25.14 18.28
CA ILE A 542 66.77 -24.66 19.64
C ILE A 542 68.03 -24.84 20.48
N GLU A 543 68.45 -23.76 21.13
CA GLU A 543 69.58 -23.69 22.08
C GLU A 543 69.09 -23.08 23.39
N VAL A 544 69.53 -23.63 24.54
CA VAL A 544 69.17 -23.12 25.86
C VAL A 544 70.39 -22.94 26.75
N LYS A 545 70.56 -21.71 27.23
CA LYS A 545 71.65 -21.35 28.16
C LYS A 545 71.06 -20.80 29.45
N GLY A 546 71.12 -21.60 30.51
CA GLY A 546 70.48 -21.27 31.78
C GLY A 546 68.95 -21.18 31.61
N ARG A 547 68.39 -19.97 31.71
CA ARG A 547 66.96 -19.71 31.49
C ARG A 547 66.64 -19.09 30.14
N THR A 548 67.65 -18.83 29.32
CA THR A 548 67.48 -18.17 28.02
C THR A 548 67.20 -19.21 26.96
N PHE A 549 66.05 -19.09 26.30
CA PHE A 549 65.61 -19.92 25.19
C PHE A 549 65.83 -19.16 23.87
N ILE A 550 66.49 -19.81 22.90
CA ILE A 550 66.67 -19.26 21.55
C ILE A 550 66.34 -20.34 20.53
N ALA A 551 65.44 -20.03 19.59
CA ALA A 551 65.15 -20.90 18.44
C ALA A 551 65.35 -20.13 17.13
N LYS A 552 66.15 -20.66 16.20
CA LYS A 552 66.51 -19.96 14.94
C LYS A 552 66.30 -20.85 13.72
N GLY A 553 65.76 -20.27 12.64
CA GLY A 553 65.61 -20.92 11.35
C GLY A 553 65.47 -19.91 10.22
N SER A 554 65.41 -20.39 8.98
CA SER A 554 65.18 -19.55 7.80
C SER A 554 64.46 -20.32 6.70
N TYR A 555 63.68 -19.61 5.89
CA TYR A 555 63.02 -20.16 4.70
C TYR A 555 63.02 -19.15 3.55
N GLU A 556 62.77 -19.66 2.34
CA GLU A 556 62.62 -18.83 1.14
C GLU A 556 61.15 -18.61 0.81
N LYS A 557 60.78 -17.36 0.50
CA LYS A 557 59.43 -16.98 0.09
C LYS A 557 59.49 -16.27 -1.25
N LYS A 558 58.67 -16.73 -2.20
CA LYS A 558 58.49 -16.06 -3.50
C LYS A 558 57.47 -14.92 -3.35
N GLU A 559 57.85 -13.71 -3.74
CA GLU A 559 56.97 -12.55 -3.71
C GLU A 559 56.86 -11.89 -5.10
N ARG A 560 55.66 -11.35 -5.40
CA ARG A 560 55.38 -10.63 -6.65
C ARG A 560 55.58 -9.12 -6.45
N LEU A 561 56.35 -8.48 -7.33
CA LEU A 561 56.45 -7.02 -7.34
C LEU A 561 55.14 -6.39 -7.81
N ARG A 562 54.49 -5.57 -6.97
CA ARG A 562 53.56 -4.54 -7.45
C ARG A 562 54.37 -3.31 -7.82
N VAL A 563 54.65 -3.13 -9.12
CA VAL A 563 55.21 -1.87 -9.62
C VAL A 563 54.06 -0.85 -9.64
N GLY A 564 54.23 0.26 -8.91
CA GLY A 564 53.22 1.32 -8.79
C GLY A 564 52.88 1.98 -10.12
N LEU A 565 51.63 2.45 -10.24
CA LEU A 565 51.12 3.24 -11.36
C LEU A 565 51.96 4.51 -11.57
N ALA A 566 52.66 4.59 -12.70
CA ALA A 566 52.99 5.84 -13.38
C ALA A 566 52.34 5.81 -14.78
N PRO A 567 51.82 6.94 -15.29
CA PRO A 567 50.94 6.93 -16.46
C PRO A 567 51.71 6.88 -17.78
N LEU A 568 51.04 6.24 -18.74
CA LEU A 568 51.14 6.35 -20.20
C LEU A 568 52.20 5.52 -20.97
N ALA A 569 51.63 4.78 -21.93
CA ALA A 569 52.19 4.37 -23.22
C ALA A 569 53.33 3.34 -23.20
N PHE A 570 52.97 2.06 -23.22
CA PHE A 570 53.20 1.13 -24.35
C PHE A 570 52.94 -0.29 -23.87
N SER A 571 51.97 -0.96 -24.48
CA SER A 571 51.72 -2.38 -24.33
C SER A 571 52.78 -3.18 -25.10
N TYR A 572 53.67 -3.89 -24.41
CA TYR A 572 54.20 -5.19 -24.86
C TYR A 572 54.76 -5.95 -23.64
N ALA A 573 54.15 -7.11 -23.36
CA ALA A 573 54.66 -8.23 -22.54
C ALA A 573 55.44 -7.89 -21.24
N TYR A 574 54.73 -7.58 -20.16
CA TYR A 574 55.32 -7.68 -18.82
C TYR A 574 55.27 -9.14 -18.35
N SER A 575 56.42 -9.83 -18.40
CA SER A 575 56.61 -11.02 -17.57
C SER A 575 56.67 -10.57 -16.11
N GLN A 576 55.76 -11.09 -15.29
CA GLN A 576 55.79 -10.87 -13.84
C GLN A 576 57.03 -11.60 -13.29
N ALA A 577 58.12 -10.88 -13.03
CA ALA A 577 59.30 -11.47 -12.41
C ALA A 577 59.02 -11.74 -10.91
N GLU A 578 59.01 -13.03 -10.54
CA GLU A 578 58.97 -13.47 -9.13
C GLU A 578 60.40 -13.46 -8.56
N LYS A 579 60.61 -12.83 -7.40
CA LYS A 579 61.90 -12.86 -6.70
C LYS A 579 61.77 -13.72 -5.44
N SER A 580 62.71 -14.64 -5.25
CA SER A 580 62.85 -15.38 -3.99
C SER A 580 63.54 -14.50 -2.95
N VAL A 581 62.93 -14.31 -1.78
CA VAL A 581 63.48 -13.57 -0.65
C VAL A 581 63.67 -14.53 0.52
N LYS A 582 64.85 -14.49 1.14
CA LYS A 582 65.13 -15.29 2.34
C LYS A 582 64.64 -14.55 3.59
N ILE A 583 63.90 -15.28 4.42
CA ILE A 583 63.31 -14.79 5.67
C ILE A 583 63.95 -15.56 6.82
N ASN A 584 64.53 -14.83 7.76
CA ASN A 584 65.10 -15.37 8.99
C ASN A 584 64.07 -15.26 10.12
N VAL A 585 63.89 -16.34 10.88
CA VAL A 585 62.93 -16.43 11.98
C VAL A 585 63.71 -16.74 13.26
N ARG A 586 63.49 -15.93 14.30
CA ARG A 586 64.15 -16.09 15.59
C ARG A 586 63.16 -15.90 16.73
N TYR A 587 63.07 -16.90 17.60
CA TYR A 587 62.37 -16.81 18.88
C TYR A 587 63.39 -16.60 19.99
N GLU A 588 63.16 -15.63 20.85
CA GLU A 588 63.96 -15.39 22.06
C GLU A 588 63.04 -15.36 23.26
N GLY A 589 63.33 -16.12 24.31
CA GLY A 589 62.46 -16.22 25.45
C GLY A 589 63.13 -16.55 26.76
N VAL A 590 62.35 -16.44 27.83
CA VAL A 590 62.76 -16.76 29.20
C VAL A 590 61.95 -17.94 29.69
N ILE A 591 62.65 -18.98 30.13
CA ILE A 591 62.07 -20.22 30.67
C ILE A 591 61.63 -19.99 32.13
N ILE A 592 60.39 -20.35 32.43
CA ILE A 592 59.78 -20.37 33.76
C ILE A 592 59.14 -21.75 33.93
N GLY A 593 59.76 -22.63 34.70
CA GLY A 593 59.37 -24.04 34.77
C GLY A 593 59.40 -24.69 33.37
N ARG A 594 58.28 -25.23 32.91
CA ARG A 594 58.10 -25.70 31.52
C ARG A 594 57.45 -24.69 30.57
N GLY A 595 57.14 -23.49 31.06
CA GLY A 595 56.63 -22.37 30.26
C GLY A 595 57.77 -21.48 29.72
N ILE A 596 57.54 -20.82 28.59
CA ILE A 596 58.47 -19.84 28.01
C ILE A 596 57.71 -18.57 27.68
N GLU A 597 58.16 -17.42 28.16
CA GLU A 597 57.71 -16.13 27.62
C GLU A 597 58.65 -15.75 26.48
N TYR A 598 58.12 -15.49 25.28
CA TYR A 598 58.95 -15.28 24.11
C TYR A 598 58.61 -14.01 23.32
N LYS A 599 59.61 -13.56 22.58
CA LYS A 599 59.56 -12.54 21.53
C LYS A 599 60.00 -13.17 20.21
N LEU A 600 59.27 -12.89 19.14
CA LEU A 600 59.52 -13.38 17.79
C LEU A 600 60.06 -12.24 16.93
N PHE A 601 61.15 -12.52 16.23
CA PHE A 601 61.79 -11.62 15.28
C PHE A 601 61.76 -12.28 13.90
N ILE A 602 61.30 -11.52 12.89
CA ILE A 602 61.25 -11.96 11.50
C ILE A 602 61.98 -10.91 10.65
N ASP A 603 63.16 -11.29 10.14
CA ASP A 603 64.04 -10.41 9.39
C ASP A 603 64.11 -10.81 7.91
N ARG A 604 64.08 -9.83 7.00
CA ARG A 604 64.15 -10.04 5.55
C ARG A 604 65.56 -9.76 5.05
N GLU A 605 66.15 -10.71 4.34
CA GLU A 605 67.49 -10.54 3.77
C GLU A 605 67.41 -9.71 2.47
N GLY A 606 68.01 -8.52 2.45
CA GLY A 606 68.12 -7.66 1.25
C GLY A 606 67.09 -6.53 1.10
N GLY A 607 66.30 -6.19 2.12
CA GLY A 607 65.51 -4.95 2.15
C GLY A 607 66.40 -3.73 2.39
N GLN A 608 66.29 -2.68 1.58
CA GLN A 608 66.99 -1.42 1.81
C GLN A 608 66.57 -0.82 3.16
N SER A 609 67.37 -1.03 4.20
CA SER A 609 67.52 -0.06 5.28
C SER A 609 68.71 0.82 4.90
N THR A 610 68.44 2.04 4.46
CA THR A 610 69.48 3.05 4.34
C THR A 610 69.86 3.50 5.74
N GLY A 611 70.94 2.95 6.30
CA GLY A 611 71.55 3.48 7.53
C GLY A 611 72.27 2.42 8.34
N ILE A 612 73.41 2.80 8.91
CA ILE A 612 74.33 1.98 9.72
C ILE A 612 73.74 1.69 11.13
N THR A 613 72.48 1.27 11.18
CA THR A 613 71.75 0.83 12.40
C THR A 613 71.02 -0.51 12.19
N ALA A 614 71.52 -1.35 11.28
CA ALA A 614 70.88 -2.60 10.87
C ALA A 614 70.96 -3.78 11.88
N PHE A 615 71.29 -3.54 13.16
CA PHE A 615 71.28 -4.59 14.20
C PHE A 615 70.54 -4.21 15.50
N ILE A 616 69.94 -3.01 15.61
CA ILE A 616 69.39 -2.54 16.91
C ILE A 616 67.91 -2.07 16.87
N ASP A 617 67.29 -1.76 15.73
CA ASP A 617 65.92 -1.17 15.72
C ASP A 617 64.79 -2.05 15.16
N GLY A 618 64.94 -3.37 15.20
CA GLY A 618 63.84 -4.30 14.94
C GLY A 618 63.16 -4.69 16.25
N GLY A 619 62.17 -3.93 16.70
CA GLY A 619 61.29 -4.38 17.79
C GLY A 619 60.70 -5.78 17.49
N PRO A 620 60.32 -6.56 18.51
CA PRO A 620 59.78 -7.90 18.28
C PRO A 620 58.59 -7.83 17.33
N SER A 621 58.62 -8.66 16.27
CA SER A 621 57.52 -8.76 15.31
C SER A 621 56.24 -9.24 15.97
N ASN A 622 56.35 -10.12 16.97
CA ASN A 622 55.25 -10.54 17.85
C ASN A 622 55.83 -11.03 19.20
N GLU A 623 54.97 -11.25 20.18
CA GLU A 623 55.33 -11.88 21.46
C GLU A 623 54.28 -12.90 21.87
N GLY A 624 54.60 -13.74 22.85
CA GLY A 624 53.70 -14.82 23.24
C GLY A 624 54.21 -15.70 24.35
N LEU A 625 53.55 -16.84 24.50
CA LEU A 625 53.85 -17.86 25.49
C LEU A 625 54.08 -19.20 24.78
N MET A 626 54.99 -20.02 25.32
CA MET A 626 55.16 -21.41 24.91
C MET A 626 55.05 -22.36 26.10
N ILE A 627 54.68 -23.60 25.83
CA ILE A 627 54.58 -24.69 26.81
C ILE A 627 55.33 -25.90 26.26
N ILE A 628 56.35 -26.36 26.98
CA ILE A 628 57.09 -27.58 26.65
C ILE A 628 56.30 -28.79 27.18
N ASP A 629 55.93 -29.72 26.28
CA ASP A 629 55.20 -30.94 26.64
C ASP A 629 56.08 -31.92 27.44
N GLU A 630 55.46 -32.73 28.31
CA GLU A 630 56.18 -33.63 29.25
C GLU A 630 56.99 -34.70 28.54
N ASN A 631 56.49 -35.19 27.40
CA ASN A 631 57.15 -36.20 26.58
C ASN A 631 58.25 -35.63 25.67
N MET A 632 58.45 -34.31 25.68
CA MET A 632 59.49 -33.62 24.91
C MET A 632 59.36 -33.76 23.38
N LYS A 633 58.15 -34.03 22.89
CA LYS A 633 57.87 -34.15 21.45
C LYS A 633 57.30 -32.87 20.86
N THR A 634 56.63 -32.05 21.68
CA THR A 634 55.95 -30.83 21.22
C THR A 634 56.21 -29.63 22.12
N ILE A 635 56.27 -28.44 21.51
CA ILE A 635 56.19 -27.16 22.20
C ILE A 635 54.95 -26.45 21.67
N LYS A 636 53.95 -26.25 22.52
CA LYS A 636 52.75 -25.49 22.16
C LYS A 636 53.05 -24.01 22.23
N VAL A 637 52.64 -23.25 21.22
CA VAL A 637 52.92 -21.82 21.10
C VAL A 637 51.62 -21.06 21.00
N TYR A 638 51.49 -20.03 21.83
CA TYR A 638 50.47 -19.00 21.76
C TYR A 638 51.12 -17.67 21.43
N GLN A 639 50.87 -17.17 20.23
CA GLN A 639 51.28 -15.85 19.81
C GLN A 639 50.18 -14.84 20.16
N LYS A 640 50.51 -13.87 21.02
CA LYS A 640 49.60 -12.78 21.40
C LYS A 640 49.35 -11.88 20.20
N GLY A 641 48.12 -11.40 20.09
CA GLY A 641 47.69 -10.49 19.04
C GLY A 641 46.27 -9.99 19.30
N SER A 642 45.76 -9.20 18.36
CA SER A 642 44.32 -8.90 18.27
C SER A 642 43.54 -10.18 17.90
N LYS A 643 42.19 -10.15 17.98
CA LYS A 643 41.36 -11.31 17.60
C LYS A 643 41.70 -11.90 16.22
N GLU A 644 42.11 -11.06 15.28
CA GLU A 644 42.43 -11.45 13.90
C GLU A 644 43.89 -11.89 13.72
N THR A 645 44.75 -11.64 14.70
CA THR A 645 46.21 -11.85 14.59
C THR A 645 46.79 -12.79 15.64
N GLU A 646 46.01 -13.20 16.64
CA GLU A 646 46.45 -14.24 17.58
C GLU A 646 46.56 -15.61 16.90
N LYS A 647 47.54 -16.41 17.32
CA LYS A 647 47.80 -17.73 16.71
C LYS A 647 48.13 -18.78 17.76
N PHE A 648 47.67 -19.99 17.52
CA PHE A 648 48.04 -21.19 18.26
C PHE A 648 48.66 -22.20 17.30
N TYR A 649 49.85 -22.69 17.59
CA TYR A 649 50.54 -23.71 16.79
C TYR A 649 51.50 -24.52 17.64
N GLU A 650 52.13 -25.53 17.05
CA GLU A 650 53.06 -26.42 17.73
C GLU A 650 54.40 -26.45 17.01
N LEU A 651 55.49 -26.49 17.77
CA LEU A 651 56.79 -26.94 17.28
C LEU A 651 56.92 -28.42 17.60
N ARG A 652 57.49 -29.22 16.68
CA ARG A 652 57.64 -30.67 16.87
C ARG A 652 59.10 -31.09 16.79
N ARG A 653 59.55 -31.91 17.73
CA ARG A 653 60.93 -32.41 17.74
C ARG A 653 61.18 -33.31 16.53
N LYS A 654 62.30 -33.11 15.83
CA LYS A 654 62.73 -33.98 14.74
C LYS A 654 63.54 -35.17 15.21
#